data_AF-A0A7Z9VK14-F1
#
_entry.id   AF-A0A7Z9VK14-F1
#
_cell.length_a   1.000
_cell.length_b   1.000
_cell.length_c   1.000
_cell.angle_alpha   90.00
_cell.angle_beta   90.00
_cell.angle_gamma   90.00
#
_symmetry.space_group_name_H-M   'P 1'
#
loop_
_entity.id
_entity.type
_entity.pdbx_description
1 polymer ?
#
loop_
_entity_poly.entity_id
_entity_poly.type
_entity_poly.pdbx_seq_one_letter_code
_entity_poly.pdbx_strand_id
1 'polypeptide(L)'
;MVKNYLLGWTSILLCINGTLRGQFTQSTTLDILAGLEDSTIQVVVEPPITVGNTENIFDGNPYTNIGVQESDLVRITLHFEEAIDINKSNIFFWHDGLWSLEIAMTEDDLNTQSDSYQQLVDNDDFFYFEWDSVSFCSTDVHFVSLVARNPGDNNIFLGEWTLFTTITYISLQILPDSLKLVPETSMQLNVEVVDVDGNTHPFEMDEVIFWSSSDVSVATVDEMGRIFGVSLGISEITATTQSLSGYTTVQVVDDFESVNAEPIIIRVALILQDPMTDNNELLHERFGWMDPNILVDQLLEEFYQASDAVIQFQIMETDDDSTLFTRLDGEFLLVDELVEYYSEPGWPELVQAHQEGLLEFDYLAMLEYYDLCEKRNNGVIDEVWVYSHPYSAMYESLLTGPDAFWWNSPPLEGSTCELLLSIMGWNYERGVDMAMHSFGHRVESAISHVYGRWDMSNEEPNNWELFTRIDQDFPDDAQIGNVHYPPNGISDYDVSNTNYVVTYADNWKRYPILLDQSREVNCQEWNCSEIGYQRWWLNHLPRFTGVTDGILNNWWHYIVDYEGAEEASLSIISDPVDESDNIIPEGLVLYQNYPNPFNPITTINFTLTHGGYVELVVFDILGREVEKLMSGKVVKGEHKAIWDARDAYSGIYFYRLSYLNSHQQSILTKKMVVMK
;
A
#
# COMPACT_ATOMS: atom_id res chain seq x y z
N MET A 1 -22.53 27.27 57.98
CA MET A 1 -22.88 26.36 59.08
C MET A 1 -22.24 25.03 58.76
N VAL A 2 -21.33 24.58 59.61
CA VAL A 2 -20.43 23.43 59.45
C VAL A 2 -21.19 22.11 59.61
N LYS A 3 -20.92 21.15 58.73
CA LYS A 3 -21.00 19.69 58.94
C LYS A 3 -19.85 19.09 58.13
N ASN A 4 -18.64 18.99 58.67
CA ASN A 4 -18.09 17.78 59.28
C ASN A 4 -18.53 16.48 58.58
N TYR A 5 -17.73 16.03 57.62
CA TYR A 5 -17.48 14.60 57.41
C TYR A 5 -15.99 14.36 57.62
N LEU A 6 -15.70 13.57 58.65
CA LEU A 6 -14.40 13.05 59.01
C LEU A 6 -14.10 11.84 58.11
N LEU A 7 -13.00 11.95 57.37
CA LEU A 7 -11.96 10.92 57.18
C LEU A 7 -12.40 9.44 57.30
N GLY A 8 -12.63 8.81 56.16
CA GLY A 8 -12.27 7.41 55.93
C GLY A 8 -11.02 7.38 55.05
N TRP A 9 -9.85 7.18 55.66
CA TRP A 9 -8.64 6.85 54.92
C TRP A 9 -8.72 5.37 54.54
N THR A 10 -9.11 5.07 53.31
CA THR A 10 -8.68 3.84 52.63
C THR A 10 -7.33 4.13 51.99
N SER A 11 -6.39 3.24 52.24
CA SER A 11 -4.98 3.37 51.88
C SER A 11 -4.79 3.55 50.38
N ILE A 12 -4.49 4.76 49.92
CA ILE A 12 -3.83 4.96 48.63
C ILE A 12 -2.42 4.37 48.82
N LEU A 13 -2.21 3.12 48.40
CA LEU A 13 -0.86 2.61 48.16
C LEU A 13 -0.28 3.46 47.03
N LEU A 14 0.62 4.39 47.37
CA LEU A 14 1.52 4.98 46.38
C LEU A 14 2.42 3.86 45.87
N CYS A 15 2.12 3.32 44.70
CA CYS A 15 3.07 2.47 43.97
C CYS A 15 4.21 3.34 43.46
N ILE A 16 5.39 3.12 44.04
CA ILE A 16 6.64 3.71 43.58
C ILE A 16 7.09 2.84 42.40
N ASN A 17 6.65 3.18 41.19
CA ASN A 17 7.29 2.66 39.97
C ASN A 17 8.67 3.29 39.89
N GLY A 18 9.67 2.59 40.42
CA GLY A 18 11.06 2.95 40.20
C GLY A 18 11.42 2.60 38.77
N THR A 19 11.28 3.55 37.85
CA THR A 19 11.77 3.39 36.48
C THR A 19 13.28 3.13 36.55
N LEU A 20 13.71 1.97 36.07
CA LEU A 20 15.13 1.65 35.97
C LEU A 20 15.79 2.62 34.98
N ARG A 21 17.07 2.91 35.20
CA ARG A 21 17.86 3.73 34.26
C ARG A 21 17.92 2.97 32.92
N GLY A 22 17.42 3.56 31.84
CA GLY A 22 17.35 2.89 30.54
C GLY A 22 15.94 2.44 30.10
N GLN A 23 14.89 2.79 30.85
CA GLN A 23 13.51 2.44 30.51
C GLN A 23 12.62 3.68 30.55
N PHE A 24 11.61 3.72 29.67
CA PHE A 24 10.52 4.67 29.70
C PHE A 24 9.19 3.93 29.75
N THR A 25 8.24 4.45 30.51
CA THR A 25 6.98 3.74 30.80
C THR A 25 5.82 4.65 30.43
N GLN A 26 4.95 4.21 29.52
CA GLN A 26 3.80 4.97 29.04
C GLN A 26 2.51 4.19 29.30
N SER A 27 1.49 4.87 29.82
CA SER A 27 0.16 4.26 29.91
C SER A 27 -0.56 4.41 28.58
N THR A 28 -1.09 3.31 28.06
CA THR A 28 -1.87 3.26 26.82
C THR A 28 -3.17 2.51 27.03
N THR A 29 -4.15 2.72 26.16
CA THR A 29 -5.42 1.98 26.17
C THR A 29 -5.23 0.60 25.58
N LEU A 30 -5.90 -0.40 26.17
CA LEU A 30 -5.98 -1.73 25.57
C LEU A 30 -7.03 -1.75 24.46
N ASP A 31 -6.63 -2.24 23.29
CA ASP A 31 -7.56 -2.45 22.17
C ASP A 31 -8.30 -3.78 22.35
N ILE A 32 -9.39 -3.72 23.12
CA ILE A 32 -10.23 -4.88 23.41
C ILE A 32 -10.94 -5.39 22.15
N LEU A 33 -11.26 -4.52 21.20
CA LEU A 33 -11.97 -4.91 19.97
C LEU A 33 -11.06 -5.70 19.03
N ALA A 34 -9.80 -5.28 18.86
CA ALA A 34 -8.83 -6.04 18.08
C ALA A 34 -8.63 -7.45 18.65
N GLY A 35 -8.49 -7.57 19.98
CA GLY A 35 -8.34 -8.88 20.63
C GLY A 35 -9.59 -9.78 20.54
N LEU A 36 -10.79 -9.19 20.43
CA LEU A 36 -12.01 -9.96 20.14
C LEU A 36 -12.03 -10.44 18.68
N GLU A 37 -11.51 -9.66 17.73
CA GLU A 37 -11.46 -9.99 16.30
C GLU A 37 -10.48 -11.14 16.01
N ASP A 38 -9.30 -11.12 16.63
CA ASP A 38 -8.28 -12.18 16.49
C ASP A 38 -8.45 -13.35 17.46
N SER A 39 -9.44 -13.27 18.36
CA SER A 39 -9.80 -14.26 19.39
C SER A 39 -8.82 -14.41 20.56
N THR A 40 -7.88 -13.49 20.74
CA THR A 40 -6.99 -13.43 21.92
C THR A 40 -7.70 -12.93 23.18
N ILE A 41 -8.84 -12.24 23.03
CA ILE A 41 -9.73 -11.82 24.11
C ILE A 41 -11.10 -12.46 23.92
N GLN A 42 -11.71 -12.88 25.01
CA GLN A 42 -13.09 -13.36 25.06
C GLN A 42 -13.89 -12.53 26.07
N VAL A 43 -15.16 -12.28 25.75
CA VAL A 43 -16.06 -11.53 26.64
C VAL A 43 -17.27 -12.37 27.02
N VAL A 44 -17.56 -12.40 28.32
CA VAL A 44 -18.71 -13.11 28.91
C VAL A 44 -19.58 -12.08 29.65
N VAL A 45 -20.87 -12.03 29.32
CA VAL A 45 -21.82 -11.11 29.95
C VAL A 45 -22.96 -11.85 30.63
N GLU A 46 -23.18 -11.58 31.91
CA GLU A 46 -24.18 -12.25 32.74
C GLU A 46 -25.02 -11.24 33.56
N PRO A 47 -26.36 -11.24 33.45
CA PRO A 47 -27.17 -11.99 32.48
C PRO A 47 -26.86 -11.55 31.03
N PRO A 48 -27.28 -12.34 30.02
CA PRO A 48 -27.18 -11.91 28.63
C PRO A 48 -27.82 -10.55 28.42
N ILE A 49 -27.16 -9.71 27.64
CA ILE A 49 -27.62 -8.35 27.35
C ILE A 49 -28.95 -8.39 26.61
N THR A 50 -29.79 -7.41 26.93
CA THR A 50 -31.11 -7.23 26.29
C THR A 50 -31.16 -5.96 25.44
N VAL A 51 -30.19 -5.07 25.61
CA VAL A 51 -30.07 -3.80 24.90
C VAL A 51 -28.63 -3.58 24.46
N GLY A 52 -28.45 -3.13 23.22
CA GLY A 52 -27.13 -2.93 22.63
C GLY A 52 -26.45 -4.24 22.24
N ASN A 53 -25.16 -4.12 21.96
CA ASN A 53 -24.26 -5.20 21.58
C ASN A 53 -22.99 -5.07 22.43
N THR A 54 -22.28 -6.17 22.66
CA THR A 54 -21.14 -6.19 23.60
C THR A 54 -20.02 -5.23 23.22
N GLU A 55 -19.71 -5.11 21.94
CA GLU A 55 -18.66 -4.22 21.43
C GLU A 55 -18.98 -2.73 21.64
N ASN A 56 -20.24 -2.34 21.91
CA ASN A 56 -20.62 -0.95 22.21
C ASN A 56 -19.88 -0.39 23.42
N ILE A 57 -19.50 -1.24 24.38
CA ILE A 57 -18.83 -0.79 25.61
C ILE A 57 -17.32 -0.59 25.41
N PHE A 58 -16.78 -0.88 24.22
CA PHE A 58 -15.35 -0.78 23.91
C PHE A 58 -15.07 0.05 22.65
N ASP A 59 -16.06 0.75 22.11
CA ASP A 59 -15.99 1.42 20.80
C ASP A 59 -15.45 2.87 20.90
N GLY A 60 -15.02 3.28 22.09
CA GLY A 60 -14.55 4.63 22.40
C GLY A 60 -15.67 5.66 22.47
N ASN A 61 -16.94 5.25 22.36
CA ASN A 61 -18.09 6.14 22.30
C ASN A 61 -18.95 5.99 23.57
N PRO A 62 -18.84 6.91 24.55
CA PRO A 62 -19.68 6.85 25.75
C PRO A 62 -21.18 7.02 25.48
N TYR A 63 -21.57 7.33 24.23
CA TYR A 63 -22.96 7.54 23.81
C TYR A 63 -23.58 6.39 23.03
N THR A 64 -22.87 5.28 22.82
CA THR A 64 -23.47 3.95 22.59
C THR A 64 -23.70 3.30 23.96
N ASN A 65 -24.52 2.25 24.03
CA ASN A 65 -24.73 1.56 25.32
C ASN A 65 -24.93 0.06 25.17
N ILE A 66 -24.60 -0.64 26.25
CA ILE A 66 -24.94 -2.03 26.50
C ILE A 66 -25.81 -2.07 27.75
N GLY A 67 -26.80 -2.97 27.81
CA GLY A 67 -27.64 -3.05 28.99
C GLY A 67 -28.44 -4.32 29.16
N VAL A 68 -28.89 -4.51 30.39
CA VAL A 68 -29.77 -5.60 30.81
C VAL A 68 -31.02 -4.99 31.42
N GLN A 69 -32.17 -5.45 30.93
CA GLN A 69 -33.50 -5.14 31.46
C GLN A 69 -33.98 -6.31 32.32
N GLU A 70 -34.84 -6.00 33.29
CA GLU A 70 -35.37 -6.96 34.27
C GLU A 70 -34.28 -7.61 35.17
N SER A 71 -33.13 -6.96 35.29
CA SER A 71 -32.04 -7.34 36.20
C SER A 71 -31.50 -6.09 36.90
N ASP A 72 -31.24 -6.20 38.21
CA ASP A 72 -30.57 -5.17 39.01
C ASP A 72 -29.04 -5.36 39.03
N LEU A 73 -28.51 -6.27 38.21
CA LEU A 73 -27.09 -6.60 38.10
C LEU A 73 -26.71 -6.98 36.66
N VAL A 74 -25.54 -6.53 36.23
CA VAL A 74 -24.82 -7.08 35.08
C VAL A 74 -23.35 -7.27 35.44
N ARG A 75 -22.77 -8.36 34.97
CA ARG A 75 -21.34 -8.67 35.06
C ARG A 75 -20.80 -8.83 33.65
N ILE A 76 -19.77 -8.08 33.31
CA ILE A 76 -19.04 -8.17 32.04
C ILE A 76 -17.62 -8.62 32.38
N THR A 77 -17.24 -9.80 31.93
CA THR A 77 -15.92 -10.39 32.21
C THR A 77 -15.14 -10.53 30.92
N LEU A 78 -13.95 -9.93 30.90
CA LEU A 78 -12.94 -10.12 29.87
C LEU A 78 -12.01 -11.26 30.28
N HIS A 79 -11.72 -12.14 29.34
CA HIS A 79 -10.76 -13.24 29.45
C HIS A 79 -9.68 -13.04 28.40
N PHE A 80 -8.44 -12.85 28.85
CA PHE A 80 -7.27 -12.70 27.99
C PHE A 80 -6.57 -14.06 27.86
N GLU A 81 -6.27 -14.48 26.63
CA GLU A 81 -5.55 -15.73 26.34
C GLU A 81 -4.18 -15.75 27.02
N GLU A 82 -3.47 -14.62 26.96
CA GLU A 82 -2.23 -14.38 27.71
C GLU A 82 -2.47 -13.40 28.86
N ALA A 83 -1.66 -13.49 29.92
CA ALA A 83 -1.77 -12.59 31.06
C ALA A 83 -1.39 -11.17 30.62
N ILE A 84 -2.20 -10.19 31.01
CA ILE A 84 -1.98 -8.80 30.65
C ILE A 84 -1.81 -7.93 31.89
N ASP A 85 -0.94 -6.93 31.78
CA ASP A 85 -0.72 -5.94 32.81
C ASP A 85 -1.77 -4.83 32.68
N ILE A 86 -2.55 -4.55 33.74
CA ILE A 86 -3.49 -3.42 33.78
C ILE A 86 -3.20 -2.49 34.95
N ASN A 87 -3.38 -1.18 34.74
CA ASN A 87 -3.05 -0.16 35.74
C ASN A 87 -4.20 0.84 36.01
N LYS A 88 -5.20 0.90 35.14
CA LYS A 88 -6.31 1.83 35.25
C LYS A 88 -7.52 1.32 34.48
N SER A 89 -8.69 1.65 34.99
CA SER A 89 -9.98 1.42 34.34
C SER A 89 -10.78 2.71 34.35
N ASN A 90 -11.33 3.08 33.20
CA ASN A 90 -12.30 4.16 33.05
C ASN A 90 -13.63 3.58 32.58
N ILE A 91 -14.73 4.07 33.12
CA ILE A 91 -16.05 3.62 32.71
C ILE A 91 -17.03 4.79 32.66
N PHE A 92 -17.89 4.80 31.65
CA PHE A 92 -18.97 5.75 31.50
C PHE A 92 -20.33 5.08 31.76
N PHE A 93 -21.11 5.66 32.66
CA PHE A 93 -22.39 5.08 33.09
C PHE A 93 -23.60 5.86 32.59
N TRP A 94 -24.72 5.18 32.32
CA TRP A 94 -25.97 5.80 31.84
C TRP A 94 -27.08 5.86 32.89
N HIS A 95 -26.78 5.51 34.13
CA HIS A 95 -27.70 5.61 35.26
C HIS A 95 -26.92 5.82 36.55
N ASP A 96 -27.64 6.04 37.65
CA ASP A 96 -27.04 6.00 38.98
C ASP A 96 -26.98 4.54 39.45
N GLY A 97 -25.95 4.15 40.18
CA GLY A 97 -25.82 2.78 40.67
C GLY A 97 -24.55 2.54 41.46
N LEU A 98 -24.23 1.25 41.62
CA LEU A 98 -23.01 0.79 42.30
C LEU A 98 -22.18 -0.06 41.34
N TRP A 99 -20.89 0.20 41.24
CA TRP A 99 -20.01 -0.61 40.40
C TRP A 99 -18.86 -1.22 41.18
N SER A 100 -18.31 -2.30 40.65
CA SER A 100 -17.14 -2.98 41.18
C SER A 100 -16.25 -3.45 40.04
N LEU A 101 -14.96 -3.53 40.32
CA LEU A 101 -13.96 -4.05 39.40
C LEU A 101 -13.21 -5.17 40.12
N GLU A 102 -13.29 -6.36 39.56
CA GLU A 102 -12.75 -7.59 40.14
C GLU A 102 -11.76 -8.19 39.15
N ILE A 103 -10.65 -8.73 39.64
CA ILE A 103 -9.60 -9.33 38.81
C ILE A 103 -9.16 -10.68 39.38
N ALA A 104 -8.68 -11.57 38.51
CA ALA A 104 -8.06 -12.84 38.91
C ALA A 104 -7.15 -13.42 37.81
N MET A 105 -6.29 -14.36 38.20
CA MET A 105 -5.47 -15.15 37.26
C MET A 105 -6.22 -16.36 36.70
N THR A 106 -7.29 -16.80 37.35
CA THR A 106 -8.11 -17.92 36.87
C THR A 106 -9.60 -17.64 37.05
N GLU A 107 -10.43 -18.26 36.20
CA GLU A 107 -11.89 -18.15 36.29
C GLU A 107 -12.43 -18.71 37.63
N ASP A 108 -11.83 -19.77 38.17
CA ASP A 108 -12.25 -20.38 39.44
C ASP A 108 -11.99 -19.43 40.63
N ASP A 109 -10.82 -18.77 40.63
CA ASP A 109 -10.48 -17.76 41.64
C ASP A 109 -11.45 -16.58 41.60
N LEU A 110 -11.81 -16.11 40.39
CA LEU A 110 -12.80 -15.05 40.19
C LEU A 110 -14.17 -15.46 40.74
N ASN A 111 -14.64 -16.66 40.40
CA ASN A 111 -15.97 -17.16 40.77
C ASN A 111 -16.09 -17.50 42.26
N THR A 112 -15.03 -18.01 42.88
CA THR A 112 -15.00 -18.39 44.29
C THR A 112 -14.52 -17.26 45.21
N GLN A 113 -14.04 -16.15 44.64
CA GLN A 113 -13.42 -15.04 45.34
C GLN A 113 -12.27 -15.50 46.26
N SER A 114 -11.36 -16.30 45.70
CA SER A 114 -10.26 -16.91 46.44
C SER A 114 -8.91 -16.77 45.72
N ASP A 115 -7.82 -17.12 46.43
CA ASP A 115 -6.45 -17.13 45.94
C ASP A 115 -5.99 -15.86 45.18
N SER A 116 -5.99 -15.85 43.84
CA SER A 116 -5.54 -14.69 43.05
C SER A 116 -6.56 -13.55 42.94
N TYR A 117 -7.79 -13.75 43.42
CA TYR A 117 -8.86 -12.76 43.37
C TYR A 117 -8.49 -11.46 44.08
N GLN A 118 -8.71 -10.33 43.41
CA GLN A 118 -8.67 -9.01 44.01
C GLN A 118 -9.87 -8.18 43.58
N GLN A 119 -10.43 -7.45 44.55
CA GLN A 119 -11.47 -6.46 44.30
C GLN A 119 -10.84 -5.07 44.33
N LEU A 120 -10.69 -4.46 43.14
CA LEU A 120 -10.04 -3.15 42.97
C LEU A 120 -10.99 -2.00 43.27
N VAL A 121 -12.28 -2.19 42.99
CA VAL A 121 -13.37 -1.27 43.33
C VAL A 121 -14.49 -2.10 43.96
N ASP A 122 -15.02 -1.65 45.10
CA ASP A 122 -16.10 -2.33 45.83
C ASP A 122 -17.30 -1.39 46.01
N ASN A 123 -18.37 -1.69 45.27
CA ASN A 123 -19.65 -0.98 45.28
C ASN A 123 -19.51 0.53 45.38
N ASP A 124 -18.69 1.13 44.51
CA ASP A 124 -18.55 2.58 44.46
C ASP A 124 -19.76 3.21 43.75
N ASP A 125 -20.16 4.38 44.23
CA ASP A 125 -21.31 5.10 43.68
C ASP A 125 -20.95 5.67 42.31
N PHE A 126 -21.74 5.36 41.28
CA PHE A 126 -21.64 6.04 39.98
C PHE A 126 -22.89 6.83 39.66
N PHE A 127 -22.74 7.85 38.82
CA PHE A 127 -23.78 8.82 38.52
C PHE A 127 -24.14 8.83 37.03
N TYR A 128 -25.41 9.17 36.77
CA TYR A 128 -25.99 9.26 35.43
C TYR A 128 -25.14 10.15 34.52
N PHE A 129 -24.64 9.55 33.43
CA PHE A 129 -23.93 10.24 32.35
C PHE A 129 -22.59 10.84 32.76
N GLU A 130 -21.90 10.18 33.68
CA GLU A 130 -20.56 10.57 34.13
C GLU A 130 -19.53 9.46 33.91
N TRP A 131 -18.28 9.88 33.73
CA TRP A 131 -17.13 9.02 33.79
C TRP A 131 -16.75 8.78 35.24
N ASP A 132 -16.46 7.53 35.57
CA ASP A 132 -15.72 7.16 36.76
C ASP A 132 -14.41 6.46 36.37
N SER A 133 -13.42 6.54 37.24
CA SER A 133 -12.11 5.98 36.99
C SER A 133 -11.42 5.51 38.26
N VAL A 134 -10.74 4.38 38.15
CA VAL A 134 -9.85 3.88 39.20
C VAL A 134 -8.47 3.66 38.61
N SER A 135 -7.44 4.10 39.34
CA SER A 135 -6.04 3.76 39.04
C SER A 135 -5.49 2.91 40.17
N PHE A 136 -4.73 1.89 39.81
CA PHE A 136 -4.18 0.90 40.73
C PHE A 136 -2.78 0.50 40.26
N CYS A 137 -2.11 -0.32 41.07
CA CYS A 137 -0.77 -0.79 40.72
C CYS A 137 -0.86 -1.84 39.61
N SER A 138 0.11 -1.81 38.69
CA SER A 138 0.19 -2.80 37.61
C SER A 138 0.06 -4.21 38.17
N THR A 139 -0.84 -4.99 37.60
CA THR A 139 -1.14 -6.35 38.02
C THR A 139 -1.37 -7.19 36.78
N ASP A 140 -0.60 -8.28 36.65
CA ASP A 140 -0.85 -9.34 35.68
C ASP A 140 -2.19 -10.02 35.98
N VAL A 141 -3.04 -10.13 34.96
CA VAL A 141 -4.37 -10.73 35.06
C VAL A 141 -4.73 -11.49 33.79
N HIS A 142 -5.49 -12.57 33.93
CA HIS A 142 -6.20 -13.19 32.79
C HIS A 142 -7.68 -12.82 32.77
N PHE A 143 -8.25 -12.44 33.92
CA PHE A 143 -9.67 -12.18 34.05
C PHE A 143 -9.90 -10.82 34.69
N VAL A 144 -10.70 -10.00 34.02
CA VAL A 144 -11.14 -8.68 34.51
C VAL A 144 -12.64 -8.61 34.42
N SER A 145 -13.32 -8.40 35.55
CA SER A 145 -14.77 -8.41 35.65
C SER A 145 -15.28 -7.08 36.17
N LEU A 146 -16.06 -6.41 35.34
CA LEU A 146 -16.85 -5.24 35.70
C LEU A 146 -18.22 -5.70 36.17
N VAL A 147 -18.61 -5.28 37.38
CA VAL A 147 -19.93 -5.55 37.94
C VAL A 147 -20.65 -4.23 38.14
N ALA A 148 -21.79 -4.04 37.49
CA ALA A 148 -22.66 -2.90 37.75
C ALA A 148 -23.97 -3.37 38.38
N ARG A 149 -24.48 -2.59 39.34
CA ARG A 149 -25.71 -2.85 40.08
C ARG A 149 -26.58 -1.61 40.13
N ASN A 150 -27.88 -1.81 40.00
CA ASN A 150 -28.87 -0.75 40.17
C ASN A 150 -29.99 -1.23 41.09
N PRO A 151 -29.80 -1.18 42.43
CA PRO A 151 -30.82 -1.66 43.36
C PRO A 151 -32.12 -0.82 43.35
N GLY A 152 -32.12 0.34 42.69
CA GLY A 152 -33.27 1.24 42.58
C GLY A 152 -34.14 1.03 41.33
N ASP A 153 -33.62 0.37 40.31
CA ASP A 153 -34.29 0.11 39.03
C ASP A 153 -33.75 -1.19 38.42
N ASN A 154 -34.62 -2.06 37.90
CA ASN A 154 -34.22 -3.34 37.32
C ASN A 154 -33.70 -3.18 35.88
N ASN A 155 -32.97 -2.10 35.62
CA ASN A 155 -32.40 -1.77 34.33
C ASN A 155 -31.00 -1.19 34.54
N ILE A 156 -30.03 -1.74 33.80
CA ILE A 156 -28.64 -1.28 33.82
C ILE A 156 -28.19 -0.98 32.39
N PHE A 157 -27.56 0.17 32.21
CA PHE A 157 -27.03 0.64 30.95
C PHE A 157 -25.64 1.24 31.18
N LEU A 158 -24.66 0.75 30.42
CA LEU A 158 -23.28 1.19 30.46
C LEU A 158 -22.91 1.76 29.09
N GLY A 159 -22.12 2.84 29.08
CA GLY A 159 -21.74 3.53 27.85
C GLY A 159 -20.44 2.99 27.28
N GLU A 160 -19.36 3.13 28.03
CA GLU A 160 -18.00 2.82 27.58
C GLU A 160 -17.17 2.28 28.75
N TRP A 161 -16.24 1.38 28.49
CA TRP A 161 -15.32 0.80 29.45
C TRP A 161 -13.93 0.65 28.82
N THR A 162 -12.99 1.47 29.28
CA THR A 162 -11.62 1.49 28.78
C THR A 162 -10.68 0.96 29.86
N LEU A 163 -9.91 -0.08 29.51
CA LEU A 163 -8.79 -0.54 30.32
C LEU A 163 -7.48 0.05 29.79
N PHE A 164 -6.57 0.33 30.70
CA PHE A 164 -5.26 0.86 30.38
C PHE A 164 -4.18 -0.12 30.84
N THR A 165 -3.19 -0.30 29.97
CA THR A 165 -1.96 -1.02 30.25
C THR A 165 -0.79 -0.05 30.32
N THR A 166 0.38 -0.62 30.55
CA THR A 166 1.66 0.07 30.61
C THR A 166 2.58 -0.54 29.55
N ILE A 167 2.99 0.23 28.54
CA ILE A 167 4.10 -0.17 27.68
C ILE A 167 5.41 0.33 28.30
N THR A 168 6.40 -0.56 28.36
CA THR A 168 7.75 -0.20 28.77
C THR A 168 8.66 -0.24 27.56
N TYR A 169 9.19 0.92 27.18
CA TYR A 169 10.20 1.05 26.14
C TYR A 169 11.60 0.91 26.72
N ILE A 170 12.49 0.27 25.97
CA ILE A 170 13.86 -0.07 26.38
C ILE A 170 14.94 0.56 25.50
N SER A 171 14.60 0.92 24.26
CA SER A 171 15.56 1.54 23.33
C SER A 171 14.86 2.40 22.28
N LEU A 172 15.68 3.16 21.55
CA LEU A 172 15.29 3.77 20.30
C LEU A 172 15.78 2.89 19.13
N GLN A 173 15.05 2.89 18.03
CA GLN A 173 15.51 2.40 16.73
C GLN A 173 15.63 3.60 15.79
N ILE A 174 16.70 3.67 15.00
CA ILE A 174 16.92 4.75 14.04
C ILE A 174 16.79 4.14 12.64
N LEU A 175 15.87 4.67 11.85
CA LEU A 175 15.61 4.19 10.50
C LEU A 175 16.29 5.08 9.44
N PRO A 176 16.93 4.49 8.42
CA PRO A 176 17.15 3.04 8.26
C PRO A 176 18.25 2.49 9.21
N ASP A 177 18.14 1.20 9.56
CA ASP A 177 19.05 0.51 10.51
C ASP A 177 20.52 0.46 10.05
N SER A 178 20.72 0.58 8.74
CA SER A 178 22.02 0.90 8.16
C SER A 178 21.84 1.78 6.93
N LEU A 179 22.79 2.68 6.72
CA LEU A 179 22.69 3.72 5.71
C LEU A 179 23.99 3.83 4.91
N LYS A 180 23.86 3.99 3.60
CA LYS A 180 24.94 4.47 2.73
C LYS A 180 24.67 5.90 2.27
N LEU A 181 25.68 6.75 2.37
CA LEU A 181 25.67 8.12 1.82
C LEU A 181 26.83 8.30 0.84
N VAL A 182 26.69 9.31 -0.01
CA VAL A 182 27.79 9.86 -0.83
C VAL A 182 28.26 11.17 -0.19
N PRO A 183 29.54 11.58 -0.30
CA PRO A 183 29.96 12.88 0.18
C PRO A 183 29.06 14.01 -0.33
N GLU A 184 28.80 14.98 0.55
CA GLU A 184 27.98 16.15 0.31
C GLU A 184 26.48 15.89 0.15
N THR A 185 26.03 14.65 0.36
CA THR A 185 24.60 14.30 0.39
C THR A 185 24.05 14.24 1.81
N SER A 186 22.74 14.41 1.94
CA SER A 186 22.02 14.32 3.20
C SER A 186 20.75 13.47 3.10
N MET A 187 20.32 12.98 4.26
CA MET A 187 19.09 12.20 4.43
C MET A 187 18.44 12.56 5.77
N GLN A 188 17.12 12.47 5.85
CA GLN A 188 16.40 12.55 7.12
C GLN A 188 16.36 11.17 7.77
N LEU A 189 16.79 11.06 9.03
CA LEU A 189 16.62 9.86 9.83
C LEU A 189 15.29 9.90 10.58
N ASN A 190 14.65 8.75 10.73
CA ASN A 190 13.46 8.58 11.58
C ASN A 190 13.81 7.81 12.85
N VAL A 191 12.99 7.95 13.89
CA VAL A 191 13.19 7.28 15.17
C VAL A 191 11.89 6.62 15.62
N GLU A 192 11.98 5.36 15.99
CA GLU A 192 10.93 4.60 16.65
C GLU A 192 11.38 4.22 18.07
N VAL A 193 10.43 3.81 18.91
CA VAL A 193 10.71 3.24 20.23
C VAL A 193 10.50 1.74 20.21
N VAL A 194 11.36 1.01 20.89
CA VAL A 194 11.26 -0.45 21.00
C VAL A 194 10.82 -0.81 22.42
N ASP A 195 9.77 -1.61 22.52
CA ASP A 195 9.27 -2.11 23.81
C ASP A 195 10.09 -3.30 24.35
N VAL A 196 9.77 -3.72 25.58
CA VAL A 196 10.43 -4.87 26.25
C VAL A 196 10.27 -6.19 25.50
N ASP A 197 9.25 -6.30 24.65
CA ASP A 197 8.92 -7.49 23.86
C ASP A 197 9.55 -7.45 22.46
N GLY A 198 10.18 -6.32 22.11
CA GLY A 198 10.88 -6.12 20.83
C GLY A 198 10.01 -5.48 19.75
N ASN A 199 8.77 -5.10 20.04
CA ASN A 199 7.92 -4.43 19.05
C ASN A 199 8.32 -2.96 18.93
N THR A 200 8.21 -2.43 17.73
CA THR A 200 8.49 -1.03 17.43
C THR A 200 7.21 -0.21 17.44
N HIS A 201 7.30 1.04 17.90
CA HIS A 201 6.18 1.97 17.96
C HIS A 201 6.65 3.37 17.53
N PRO A 202 5.74 4.21 17.00
CA PRO A 202 6.07 5.59 16.67
C PRO A 202 6.62 6.36 17.88
N PHE A 203 7.59 7.23 17.64
CA PHE A 203 8.11 8.11 18.70
C PHE A 203 7.10 9.24 18.99
N GLU A 204 6.19 9.02 19.94
CA GLU A 204 5.18 10.01 20.38
C GLU A 204 5.46 10.62 21.76
N MET A 205 6.71 10.57 22.21
CA MET A 205 7.08 11.05 23.55
C MET A 205 7.38 12.55 23.55
N ASP A 206 7.04 13.23 24.64
CA ASP A 206 7.42 14.63 24.92
C ASP A 206 8.93 14.79 25.25
N GLU A 207 9.77 13.80 24.91
CA GLU A 207 11.21 13.84 25.12
C GLU A 207 11.95 14.40 23.88
N VAL A 208 12.97 15.20 24.13
CA VAL A 208 13.85 15.71 23.06
C VAL A 208 14.89 14.65 22.74
N ILE A 209 15.06 14.36 21.45
CA ILE A 209 16.13 13.49 20.95
C ILE A 209 17.42 14.30 20.80
N PHE A 210 18.49 13.80 21.41
CA PHE A 210 19.84 14.30 21.22
C PHE A 210 20.58 13.40 20.23
N TRP A 211 21.03 14.00 19.14
CA TRP A 211 21.78 13.33 18.10
C TRP A 211 23.29 13.50 18.29
N SER A 212 24.05 12.46 17.97
CA SER A 212 25.51 12.52 17.94
C SER A 212 26.09 11.61 16.86
N SER A 213 27.28 11.95 16.40
CA SER A 213 28.06 11.12 15.47
C SER A 213 29.38 10.73 16.13
N SER A 214 29.75 9.46 16.00
CA SER A 214 31.03 8.93 16.53
C SER A 214 32.25 9.55 15.83
N ASP A 215 32.13 9.91 14.55
CA ASP A 215 33.14 10.57 13.74
C ASP A 215 32.52 11.64 12.82
N VAL A 216 32.55 12.89 13.28
CA VAL A 216 32.06 14.06 12.54
C VAL A 216 32.88 14.40 11.29
N SER A 217 34.06 13.81 11.11
CA SER A 217 34.82 13.95 9.87
C SER A 217 34.32 13.04 8.75
N VAL A 218 33.57 11.99 9.10
CA VAL A 218 32.92 11.07 8.17
C VAL A 218 31.47 11.50 7.92
N ALA A 219 30.68 11.71 8.98
CA ALA A 219 29.28 12.11 8.86
C ALA A 219 28.84 12.99 10.04
N THR A 220 28.01 13.99 9.78
CA THR A 220 27.40 14.84 10.81
C THR A 220 25.89 14.60 10.87
N VAL A 221 25.27 14.88 12.01
CA VAL A 221 23.82 14.84 12.18
C VAL A 221 23.39 16.12 12.91
N ASP A 222 22.30 16.75 12.45
CA ASP A 222 21.78 17.96 13.07
C ASP A 222 20.74 17.66 14.18
N GLU A 223 20.21 18.71 14.80
CA GLU A 223 19.25 18.59 15.90
C GLU A 223 17.89 18.00 15.45
N MET A 224 17.61 17.99 14.15
CA MET A 224 16.39 17.45 13.56
C MET A 224 16.58 16.01 13.07
N GLY A 225 17.76 15.41 13.23
CA GLY A 225 18.06 14.07 12.73
C GLY A 225 18.42 14.03 11.25
N ARG A 226 18.70 15.16 10.61
CA ARG A 226 19.22 15.18 9.24
C ARG A 226 20.71 14.84 9.26
N ILE A 227 21.05 13.71 8.68
CA ILE A 227 22.43 13.25 8.53
C ILE A 227 23.04 13.80 7.25
N PHE A 228 24.32 14.15 7.27
CA PHE A 228 25.09 14.67 6.15
C PHE A 228 26.43 13.92 6.01
N GLY A 229 26.70 13.40 4.82
CA GLY A 229 27.94 12.70 4.48
C GLY A 229 29.09 13.68 4.21
N VAL A 230 30.19 13.56 4.95
CA VAL A 230 31.34 14.48 4.86
C VAL A 230 32.49 13.88 4.06
N SER A 231 32.96 12.70 4.44
CA SER A 231 34.07 12.03 3.76
C SER A 231 34.00 10.51 3.90
N LEU A 232 34.68 9.80 3.00
CA LEU A 232 34.63 8.34 2.94
C LEU A 232 35.01 7.70 4.29
N GLY A 233 34.18 6.79 4.77
CA GLY A 233 34.39 6.13 6.05
C GLY A 233 33.13 5.52 6.62
N ILE A 234 33.20 5.14 7.90
CA ILE A 234 32.07 4.63 8.67
C ILE A 234 31.96 5.48 9.92
N SER A 235 30.74 5.88 10.28
CA SER A 235 30.42 6.49 11.56
C SER A 235 29.17 5.84 12.15
N GLU A 236 29.08 5.78 13.46
CA GLU A 236 27.86 5.47 14.19
C GLU A 236 27.11 6.77 14.50
N ILE A 237 25.81 6.81 14.18
CA ILE A 237 24.89 7.88 14.58
C ILE A 237 24.06 7.38 15.75
N THR A 238 24.05 8.15 16.83
CA THR A 238 23.32 7.80 18.06
C THR A 238 22.21 8.83 18.30
N ALA A 239 21.00 8.34 18.54
CA ALA A 239 19.88 9.10 19.06
C ALA A 239 19.73 8.75 20.55
N THR A 240 19.53 9.75 21.40
CA THR A 240 19.42 9.54 22.86
C THR A 240 18.38 10.49 23.45
N THR A 241 17.50 9.97 24.30
CA THR A 241 16.59 10.76 25.11
C THR A 241 17.07 10.83 26.57
N GLN A 242 16.21 11.21 27.52
CA GLN A 242 16.59 11.17 28.94
C GLN A 242 16.75 9.73 29.45
N SER A 243 16.03 8.80 28.83
CA SER A 243 15.81 7.45 29.32
C SER A 243 16.20 6.37 28.31
N LEU A 244 16.13 6.64 27.00
CA LEU A 244 16.35 5.67 25.93
C LEU A 244 17.53 6.09 25.04
N SER A 245 18.11 5.12 24.34
CA SER A 245 19.12 5.36 23.30
C SER A 245 19.03 4.31 22.20
N GLY A 246 19.47 4.69 21.00
CA GLY A 246 19.59 3.82 19.83
C GLY A 246 20.72 4.30 18.94
N TYR A 247 21.20 3.44 18.05
CA TYR A 247 22.22 3.81 17.08
C TYR A 247 21.99 3.14 15.72
N THR A 248 22.47 3.79 14.66
CA THR A 248 22.56 3.24 13.30
C THR A 248 23.97 3.45 12.76
N THR A 249 24.39 2.61 11.83
CA THR A 249 25.69 2.76 11.16
C THR A 249 25.51 3.47 9.81
N VAL A 250 26.24 4.56 9.62
CA VAL A 250 26.39 5.21 8.32
C VAL A 250 27.73 4.85 7.69
N GLN A 251 27.69 4.41 6.43
CA GLN A 251 28.85 4.26 5.59
C GLN A 251 28.83 5.34 4.50
N VAL A 252 29.84 6.21 4.48
CA VAL A 252 30.02 7.18 3.39
C VAL A 252 30.95 6.56 2.35
N VAL A 253 30.42 6.35 1.14
CA VAL A 253 31.11 5.73 0.01
C VAL A 253 31.18 6.69 -1.18
N ASP A 254 32.01 6.39 -2.17
CA ASP A 254 32.14 7.22 -3.38
C ASP A 254 30.89 7.14 -4.26
N ASP A 255 30.34 5.94 -4.40
CA ASP A 255 29.05 5.67 -5.02
C ASP A 255 28.52 4.28 -4.59
N PHE A 256 27.23 4.02 -4.80
CA PHE A 256 26.63 2.70 -4.66
C PHE A 256 25.37 2.58 -5.52
N GLU A 257 24.98 1.34 -5.79
CA GLU A 257 23.65 0.98 -6.29
C GLU A 257 22.95 0.08 -5.29
N SER A 258 21.62 0.03 -5.35
CA SER A 258 20.84 -0.93 -4.59
C SER A 258 21.06 -2.35 -5.13
N VAL A 259 20.71 -3.35 -4.32
CA VAL A 259 20.85 -4.75 -4.73
C VAL A 259 19.72 -5.10 -5.69
N ASN A 260 20.06 -5.49 -6.92
CA ASN A 260 19.07 -5.93 -7.91
C ASN A 260 18.27 -7.12 -7.37
N ALA A 261 16.99 -7.17 -7.72
CA ALA A 261 16.15 -8.34 -7.50
C ALA A 261 16.62 -9.52 -8.37
N GLU A 262 16.15 -10.72 -8.02
CA GLU A 262 16.42 -11.91 -8.80
C GLU A 262 15.80 -11.80 -10.21
N PRO A 263 16.46 -12.35 -11.25
CA PRO A 263 15.94 -12.28 -12.61
C PRO A 263 14.59 -12.99 -12.78
N ILE A 264 13.70 -12.36 -13.54
CA ILE A 264 12.37 -12.86 -13.92
C ILE A 264 12.43 -13.29 -15.40
N ILE A 265 12.00 -14.52 -15.67
CA ILE A 265 11.90 -15.06 -17.02
C ILE A 265 10.47 -14.95 -17.49
N ILE A 266 10.26 -14.27 -18.63
CA ILE A 266 8.94 -14.10 -19.24
C ILE A 266 8.88 -14.91 -20.52
N ARG A 267 7.97 -15.87 -20.58
CA ARG A 267 7.80 -16.78 -21.72
C ARG A 267 6.85 -16.17 -22.72
N VAL A 268 7.31 -15.97 -23.94
CA VAL A 268 6.60 -15.23 -24.98
C VAL A 268 6.11 -16.16 -26.08
N ALA A 269 4.83 -16.09 -26.43
CA ALA A 269 4.33 -16.53 -27.73
C ALA A 269 4.49 -15.39 -28.75
N LEU A 270 5.23 -15.62 -29.83
CA LEU A 270 5.44 -14.64 -30.89
C LEU A 270 4.54 -14.96 -32.09
N ILE A 271 3.75 -13.98 -32.52
CA ILE A 271 2.93 -14.04 -33.74
C ILE A 271 3.47 -13.02 -34.74
N LEU A 272 3.81 -13.50 -35.93
CA LEU A 272 4.25 -12.68 -37.06
C LEU A 272 3.13 -12.66 -38.11
N GLN A 273 2.45 -11.53 -38.25
CA GLN A 273 1.46 -11.32 -39.31
C GLN A 273 2.11 -10.67 -40.53
N ASP A 274 3.09 -11.38 -41.11
CA ASP A 274 3.81 -10.97 -42.31
C ASP A 274 3.52 -11.92 -43.48
N PRO A 275 2.28 -11.94 -43.99
CA PRO A 275 1.85 -12.97 -44.92
C PRO A 275 2.57 -12.92 -46.27
N MET A 276 2.73 -14.09 -46.88
CA MET A 276 3.21 -14.22 -48.25
C MET A 276 2.18 -13.68 -49.25
N THR A 277 2.61 -12.82 -50.17
CA THR A 277 1.76 -12.32 -51.25
C THR A 277 1.65 -13.31 -52.41
N ASP A 278 0.69 -13.08 -53.31
CA ASP A 278 0.51 -13.86 -54.55
C ASP A 278 1.75 -13.97 -55.45
N ASN A 279 2.70 -13.04 -55.32
CA ASN A 279 3.97 -13.05 -56.05
C ASN A 279 5.09 -13.84 -55.36
N ASN A 280 4.80 -14.52 -54.25
CA ASN A 280 5.76 -15.28 -53.45
C ASN A 280 6.88 -14.40 -52.85
N GLU A 281 6.48 -13.23 -52.37
CA GLU A 281 7.29 -12.27 -51.59
C GLU A 281 6.52 -11.97 -50.29
N LEU A 282 7.21 -11.81 -49.16
CA LEU A 282 6.60 -11.43 -47.89
C LEU A 282 6.09 -9.98 -47.93
N LEU A 283 5.16 -9.62 -47.05
CA LEU A 283 4.54 -8.30 -47.08
C LEU A 283 5.56 -7.20 -46.79
N HIS A 284 6.43 -7.39 -45.80
CA HIS A 284 7.51 -6.44 -45.50
C HIS A 284 8.50 -6.28 -46.66
N GLU A 285 8.85 -7.37 -47.35
CA GLU A 285 9.76 -7.34 -48.51
C GLU A 285 9.15 -6.53 -49.66
N ARG A 286 7.86 -6.76 -49.96
CA ARG A 286 7.14 -6.11 -51.04
C ARG A 286 7.08 -4.59 -50.87
N PHE A 287 6.84 -4.13 -49.64
CA PHE A 287 6.67 -2.71 -49.34
C PHE A 287 7.93 -2.04 -48.78
N GLY A 288 9.02 -2.80 -48.61
CA GLY A 288 10.30 -2.28 -48.13
C GLY A 288 10.28 -1.86 -46.66
N TRP A 289 9.47 -2.55 -45.85
CA TRP A 289 9.42 -2.39 -44.41
C TRP A 289 10.51 -3.23 -43.71
N MET A 290 10.56 -3.16 -42.38
CA MET A 290 11.56 -3.90 -41.60
C MET A 290 11.16 -5.37 -41.46
N ASP A 291 12.17 -6.24 -41.42
CA ASP A 291 11.98 -7.66 -41.15
C ASP A 291 11.62 -7.85 -39.66
N PRO A 292 10.42 -8.34 -39.33
CA PRO A 292 9.99 -8.47 -37.95
C PRO A 292 10.85 -9.44 -37.13
N ASN A 293 11.50 -10.44 -37.74
CA ASN A 293 12.41 -11.33 -37.01
C ASN A 293 13.64 -10.57 -36.50
N ILE A 294 14.18 -9.66 -37.31
CA ILE A 294 15.30 -8.81 -36.92
C ILE A 294 14.87 -7.84 -35.81
N LEU A 295 13.64 -7.31 -35.88
CA LEU A 295 13.11 -6.42 -34.86
C LEU A 295 12.94 -7.13 -33.50
N VAL A 296 12.45 -8.38 -33.49
CA VAL A 296 12.35 -9.20 -32.27
C VAL A 296 13.73 -9.39 -31.63
N ASP A 297 14.74 -9.81 -32.41
CA ASP A 297 16.10 -10.00 -31.90
C ASP A 297 16.68 -8.72 -31.27
N GLN A 298 16.44 -7.57 -31.91
CA GLN A 298 16.85 -6.27 -31.37
C GLN A 298 16.11 -5.95 -30.08
N LEU A 299 14.80 -6.17 -30.03
CA LEU A 299 13.97 -5.81 -28.89
C LEU A 299 14.26 -6.67 -27.65
N LEU A 300 14.56 -7.96 -27.83
CA LEU A 300 15.04 -8.83 -26.75
C LEU A 300 16.32 -8.27 -26.10
N GLU A 301 17.28 -7.81 -26.92
CA GLU A 301 18.52 -7.20 -26.44
C GLU A 301 18.25 -5.87 -25.73
N GLU A 302 17.36 -5.04 -26.26
CA GLU A 302 16.99 -3.76 -25.64
C GLU A 302 16.38 -3.95 -24.26
N PHE A 303 15.43 -4.88 -24.08
CA PHE A 303 14.84 -5.16 -22.77
C PHE A 303 15.85 -5.75 -21.79
N TYR A 304 16.73 -6.63 -22.25
CA TYR A 304 17.80 -7.19 -21.42
C TYR A 304 18.74 -6.10 -20.90
N GLN A 305 19.16 -5.18 -21.78
CA GLN A 305 20.03 -4.05 -21.40
C GLN A 305 19.31 -3.05 -20.51
N ALA A 306 18.08 -2.66 -20.86
CA ALA A 306 17.32 -1.66 -20.12
C ALA A 306 17.01 -2.14 -18.70
N SER A 307 16.60 -3.39 -18.53
CA SER A 307 16.29 -3.96 -17.20
C SER A 307 17.52 -4.39 -16.39
N ASP A 308 18.74 -4.20 -16.92
CA ASP A 308 19.99 -4.67 -16.29
C ASP A 308 19.94 -6.17 -15.97
N ALA A 309 19.47 -6.95 -16.94
CA ALA A 309 19.28 -8.40 -16.89
C ALA A 309 18.25 -8.93 -15.87
N VAL A 310 17.51 -8.04 -15.18
CA VAL A 310 16.44 -8.44 -14.24
C VAL A 310 15.25 -9.02 -14.99
N ILE A 311 14.99 -8.59 -16.23
CA ILE A 311 13.96 -9.20 -17.09
C ILE A 311 14.59 -9.94 -18.26
N GLN A 312 14.13 -11.17 -18.50
CA GLN A 312 14.57 -12.01 -19.60
C GLN A 312 13.36 -12.57 -20.35
N PHE A 313 13.04 -11.95 -21.48
CA PHE A 313 12.04 -12.49 -22.40
C PHE A 313 12.61 -13.70 -23.16
N GLN A 314 11.82 -14.76 -23.27
CA GLN A 314 12.16 -15.98 -23.99
C GLN A 314 11.05 -16.34 -24.97
N ILE A 315 11.35 -16.32 -26.26
CA ILE A 315 10.42 -16.78 -27.30
C ILE A 315 10.28 -18.29 -27.18
N MET A 316 9.10 -18.76 -26.79
CA MET A 316 8.79 -20.18 -26.63
C MET A 316 8.33 -20.81 -27.93
N GLU A 317 7.60 -20.03 -28.73
CA GLU A 317 7.05 -20.41 -30.01
C GLU A 317 6.97 -19.19 -30.93
N THR A 318 7.00 -19.46 -32.22
CA THR A 318 6.81 -18.45 -33.27
C THR A 318 5.81 -18.98 -34.27
N ASP A 319 4.67 -18.31 -34.34
CA ASP A 319 3.63 -18.54 -35.33
C ASP A 319 3.80 -17.50 -36.44
N ASP A 320 4.22 -17.96 -37.61
CA ASP A 320 4.45 -17.17 -38.82
C ASP A 320 3.60 -17.79 -39.94
N ASP A 321 2.32 -17.41 -39.96
CA ASP A 321 1.34 -17.90 -40.92
C ASP A 321 0.60 -16.76 -41.64
N SER A 322 -0.23 -17.10 -42.62
CA SER A 322 -0.90 -16.11 -43.47
C SER A 322 -2.18 -15.52 -42.86
N THR A 323 -2.49 -15.82 -41.60
CA THR A 323 -3.77 -15.50 -40.98
C THR A 323 -3.79 -14.06 -40.49
N LEU A 324 -4.79 -13.31 -40.96
CA LEU A 324 -5.03 -11.93 -40.57
C LEU A 324 -6.21 -11.87 -39.61
N PHE A 325 -6.08 -11.06 -38.56
CA PHE A 325 -7.13 -10.84 -37.56
C PHE A 325 -7.71 -9.42 -37.65
N THR A 326 -7.23 -8.60 -38.58
CA THR A 326 -7.81 -7.30 -38.88
C THR A 326 -9.07 -7.47 -39.71
N ARG A 327 -10.15 -6.80 -39.28
CA ARG A 327 -11.41 -6.68 -39.98
C ARG A 327 -11.55 -5.28 -40.58
N LEU A 328 -12.18 -5.20 -41.74
CA LEU A 328 -12.67 -3.97 -42.35
C LEU A 328 -14.17 -4.10 -42.58
N ASP A 329 -14.96 -3.20 -41.99
CA ASP A 329 -16.42 -3.21 -42.07
C ASP A 329 -17.04 -4.57 -41.65
N GLY A 330 -16.45 -5.20 -40.63
CA GLY A 330 -16.91 -6.45 -40.03
C GLY A 330 -16.39 -7.74 -40.69
N GLU A 331 -15.71 -7.67 -41.83
CA GLU A 331 -15.16 -8.83 -42.54
C GLU A 331 -13.64 -8.88 -42.39
N PHE A 332 -13.05 -10.07 -42.25
CA PHE A 332 -11.60 -10.23 -42.19
C PHE A 332 -10.95 -9.82 -43.51
N LEU A 333 -9.90 -8.99 -43.41
CA LEU A 333 -9.10 -8.61 -44.57
C LEU A 333 -8.36 -9.80 -45.14
N LEU A 334 -8.31 -9.87 -46.46
CA LEU A 334 -7.47 -10.81 -47.20
C LEU A 334 -6.12 -10.18 -47.55
N VAL A 335 -5.10 -11.01 -47.71
CA VAL A 335 -3.74 -10.57 -48.07
C VAL A 335 -3.74 -9.75 -49.37
N ASP A 336 -4.50 -10.18 -50.38
CA ASP A 336 -4.60 -9.47 -51.65
C ASP A 336 -5.27 -8.10 -51.52
N GLU A 337 -6.26 -7.97 -50.62
CA GLU A 337 -6.92 -6.70 -50.33
C GLU A 337 -5.95 -5.73 -49.63
N LEU A 338 -5.18 -6.22 -48.65
CA LEU A 338 -4.12 -5.43 -48.03
C LEU A 338 -3.10 -4.93 -49.07
N VAL A 339 -2.68 -5.82 -49.96
CA VAL A 339 -1.75 -5.48 -51.04
C VAL A 339 -2.32 -4.40 -51.95
N GLU A 340 -3.62 -4.46 -52.28
CA GLU A 340 -4.30 -3.42 -53.07
C GLU A 340 -4.27 -2.07 -52.34
N TYR A 341 -4.68 -2.03 -51.08
CA TYR A 341 -4.67 -0.80 -50.27
C TYR A 341 -3.28 -0.19 -50.10
N TYR A 342 -2.27 -1.01 -49.81
CA TYR A 342 -0.90 -0.51 -49.62
C TYR A 342 -0.23 -0.05 -50.93
N SER A 343 -0.75 -0.48 -52.07
CA SER A 343 -0.28 -0.01 -53.38
C SER A 343 -0.77 1.42 -53.70
N GLU A 344 -1.73 1.94 -52.94
CA GLU A 344 -2.24 3.30 -53.09
C GLU A 344 -1.33 4.31 -52.35
N PRO A 345 -0.83 5.37 -53.02
CA PRO A 345 0.06 6.33 -52.37
C PRO A 345 -0.59 7.00 -51.15
N GLY A 346 -0.05 6.73 -49.97
CA GLY A 346 -0.54 7.28 -48.70
C GLY A 346 -1.76 6.57 -48.12
N TRP A 347 -2.13 5.40 -48.65
CA TRP A 347 -3.18 4.49 -48.16
C TRP A 347 -4.51 5.20 -47.80
N PRO A 348 -5.06 6.06 -48.69
CA PRO A 348 -6.18 6.94 -48.33
C PRO A 348 -7.39 6.18 -47.79
N GLU A 349 -7.67 5.02 -48.36
CA GLU A 349 -8.78 4.13 -48.04
C GLU A 349 -8.63 3.55 -46.62
N LEU A 350 -7.45 3.03 -46.26
CA LEU A 350 -7.18 2.55 -44.91
C LEU A 350 -7.18 3.69 -43.88
N VAL A 351 -6.61 4.85 -44.23
CA VAL A 351 -6.63 6.04 -43.36
C VAL A 351 -8.07 6.48 -43.10
N GLN A 352 -8.90 6.51 -44.14
CA GLN A 352 -10.31 6.86 -44.01
C GLN A 352 -11.06 5.82 -43.16
N ALA A 353 -10.86 4.53 -43.43
CA ALA A 353 -11.50 3.45 -42.66
C ALA A 353 -11.13 3.51 -41.17
N HIS A 354 -9.87 3.80 -40.84
CA HIS A 354 -9.43 4.04 -39.47
C HIS A 354 -10.14 5.24 -38.82
N GLN A 355 -10.19 6.37 -39.51
CA GLN A 355 -10.86 7.59 -39.03
C GLN A 355 -12.37 7.41 -38.84
N GLU A 356 -12.98 6.53 -39.64
CA GLU A 356 -14.40 6.19 -39.56
C GLU A 356 -14.69 5.07 -38.54
N GLY A 357 -13.66 4.47 -37.93
CA GLY A 357 -13.80 3.38 -36.95
C GLY A 357 -14.25 2.05 -37.57
N LEU A 358 -13.92 1.82 -38.85
CA LEU A 358 -14.30 0.62 -39.60
C LEU A 358 -13.25 -0.51 -39.51
N LEU A 359 -12.05 -0.18 -39.02
CA LEU A 359 -10.98 -1.16 -38.79
C LEU A 359 -11.01 -1.64 -37.35
N GLU A 360 -10.90 -2.96 -37.17
CA GLU A 360 -10.92 -3.62 -35.87
C GLU A 360 -9.93 -4.80 -35.87
N PHE A 361 -9.19 -4.99 -34.79
CA PHE A 361 -8.39 -6.20 -34.59
C PHE A 361 -9.16 -7.20 -33.72
N ASP A 362 -9.42 -8.39 -34.25
CA ASP A 362 -10.18 -9.43 -33.56
C ASP A 362 -9.26 -10.26 -32.64
N TYR A 363 -9.02 -9.73 -31.45
CA TYR A 363 -8.18 -10.39 -30.43
C TYR A 363 -8.74 -11.75 -30.00
N LEU A 364 -10.06 -11.90 -29.88
CA LEU A 364 -10.67 -13.16 -29.44
C LEU A 364 -10.48 -14.26 -30.48
N ALA A 365 -10.63 -13.94 -31.77
CA ALA A 365 -10.34 -14.89 -32.84
C ALA A 365 -8.87 -15.31 -32.84
N MET A 366 -7.93 -14.39 -32.57
CA MET A 366 -6.50 -14.72 -32.45
C MET A 366 -6.22 -15.63 -31.24
N LEU A 367 -6.77 -15.29 -30.07
CA LEU A 367 -6.62 -16.09 -28.85
C LEU A 367 -7.14 -17.51 -29.03
N GLU A 368 -8.29 -17.68 -29.70
CA GLU A 368 -8.87 -18.98 -30.01
C GLU A 368 -8.03 -19.75 -31.05
N TYR A 369 -7.61 -19.10 -32.13
CA TYR A 369 -6.89 -19.74 -33.23
C TYR A 369 -5.55 -20.35 -32.78
N TYR A 370 -4.80 -19.64 -31.94
CA TYR A 370 -3.49 -20.06 -31.45
C TYR A 370 -3.52 -20.75 -30.07
N ASP A 371 -4.70 -20.92 -29.49
CA ASP A 371 -4.91 -21.56 -28.19
C ASP A 371 -4.14 -20.86 -27.05
N LEU A 372 -4.06 -19.52 -27.11
CA LEU A 372 -3.16 -18.73 -26.26
C LEU A 372 -3.59 -18.73 -24.79
N CYS A 373 -4.90 -18.69 -24.51
CA CYS A 373 -5.38 -18.78 -23.13
C CYS A 373 -5.13 -20.17 -22.52
N GLU A 374 -5.28 -21.27 -23.26
CA GLU A 374 -4.94 -22.61 -22.75
C GLU A 374 -3.44 -22.69 -22.44
N LYS A 375 -2.58 -22.15 -23.30
CA LYS A 375 -1.13 -22.06 -23.07
C LYS A 375 -0.80 -21.22 -21.83
N ARG A 376 -1.44 -20.07 -21.65
CA ARG A 376 -1.25 -19.22 -20.45
C ARG A 376 -1.69 -19.95 -19.18
N ASN A 377 -2.88 -20.54 -19.18
CA ASN A 377 -3.45 -21.23 -18.01
C ASN A 377 -2.59 -22.43 -17.57
N ASN A 378 -1.95 -23.10 -18.53
CA ASN A 378 -1.03 -24.21 -18.26
C ASN A 378 0.41 -23.76 -17.93
N GLY A 379 0.66 -22.45 -17.87
CA GLY A 379 1.99 -21.89 -17.63
C GLY A 379 2.98 -22.28 -18.70
N VAL A 380 2.58 -22.30 -19.97
CA VAL A 380 3.49 -22.48 -21.12
C VAL A 380 4.06 -21.13 -21.56
N ILE A 381 3.20 -20.10 -21.51
CA ILE A 381 3.53 -18.71 -21.84
C ILE A 381 3.04 -17.79 -20.73
N ASP A 382 3.60 -16.58 -20.69
CA ASP A 382 3.24 -15.49 -19.79
C ASP A 382 2.78 -14.25 -20.59
N GLU A 383 3.28 -14.09 -21.82
CA GLU A 383 3.01 -12.92 -22.66
C GLU A 383 2.86 -13.31 -24.14
N VAL A 384 2.13 -12.49 -24.90
CA VAL A 384 2.00 -12.58 -26.37
C VAL A 384 2.58 -11.33 -27.02
N TRP A 385 3.43 -11.53 -28.02
CA TRP A 385 3.93 -10.47 -28.89
C TRP A 385 3.39 -10.65 -30.30
N VAL A 386 2.84 -9.59 -30.88
CA VAL A 386 2.31 -9.60 -32.24
C VAL A 386 3.00 -8.53 -33.07
N TYR A 387 3.78 -8.92 -34.07
CA TYR A 387 4.24 -8.01 -35.11
C TYR A 387 3.25 -8.03 -36.26
N SER A 388 2.62 -6.89 -36.53
CA SER A 388 1.57 -6.74 -37.53
C SER A 388 1.88 -5.62 -38.53
N HIS A 389 1.21 -5.68 -39.68
CA HIS A 389 1.24 -4.64 -40.70
C HIS A 389 0.63 -3.30 -40.20
N PRO A 390 0.89 -2.16 -40.88
CA PRO A 390 0.29 -0.87 -40.56
C PRO A 390 -1.24 -0.88 -40.59
N TYR A 391 -1.90 -0.06 -39.77
CA TYR A 391 -3.37 0.03 -39.74
C TYR A 391 -4.08 -1.31 -39.47
N SER A 392 -3.45 -2.24 -38.76
CA SER A 392 -4.10 -3.49 -38.32
C SER A 392 -5.17 -3.29 -37.25
N ALA A 393 -5.30 -2.07 -36.72
CA ALA A 393 -6.17 -1.69 -35.60
C ALA A 393 -5.83 -2.37 -34.27
N MET A 394 -4.59 -2.84 -34.11
CA MET A 394 -4.08 -3.25 -32.80
C MET A 394 -3.83 -2.04 -31.91
N TYR A 395 -4.16 -2.19 -30.63
CA TYR A 395 -3.56 -1.42 -29.56
C TYR A 395 -2.10 -1.79 -29.36
N GLU A 396 -1.30 -0.83 -28.91
CA GLU A 396 0.12 -1.01 -28.57
C GLU A 396 0.34 -2.03 -27.46
N SER A 397 -0.53 -1.99 -26.44
CA SER A 397 -0.63 -3.04 -25.44
C SER A 397 -2.07 -3.25 -25.02
N LEU A 398 -2.39 -4.47 -24.63
CA LEU A 398 -3.70 -4.88 -24.15
C LEU A 398 -3.54 -5.94 -23.07
N LEU A 399 -4.49 -5.95 -22.12
CA LEU A 399 -4.54 -6.93 -21.04
C LEU A 399 -5.88 -7.66 -21.07
N THR A 400 -5.85 -8.97 -20.84
CA THR A 400 -7.04 -9.80 -20.71
C THR A 400 -6.86 -10.81 -19.57
N GLY A 401 -7.95 -11.44 -19.14
CA GLY A 401 -7.98 -12.33 -17.98
C GLY A 401 -8.81 -11.75 -16.84
N PRO A 402 -8.84 -12.42 -15.68
CA PRO A 402 -9.58 -11.96 -14.50
C PRO A 402 -9.06 -10.60 -14.04
N ASP A 403 -9.97 -9.69 -13.70
CA ASP A 403 -9.64 -8.36 -13.16
C ASP A 403 -8.69 -7.51 -14.03
N ALA A 404 -8.59 -7.83 -15.33
CA ALA A 404 -7.83 -7.04 -16.28
C ALA A 404 -8.29 -5.58 -16.26
N PHE A 405 -7.32 -4.67 -16.26
CA PHE A 405 -7.52 -3.23 -16.16
C PHE A 405 -6.91 -2.50 -17.35
N TRP A 406 -6.96 -1.17 -17.34
CA TRP A 406 -6.42 -0.33 -18.40
C TRP A 406 -4.91 -0.59 -18.58
N TRP A 407 -4.53 -0.99 -19.80
CA TRP A 407 -3.16 -1.40 -20.10
C TRP A 407 -2.67 -0.74 -21.39
N ASN A 408 -2.72 0.59 -21.41
CA ASN A 408 -2.72 1.46 -22.61
C ASN A 408 -3.88 1.19 -23.60
N SER A 409 -4.86 0.41 -23.16
CA SER A 409 -6.12 0.17 -23.87
C SER A 409 -7.15 -0.33 -22.87
N PRO A 410 -8.45 -0.28 -23.22
CA PRO A 410 -9.47 -0.98 -22.44
C PRO A 410 -9.16 -2.48 -22.34
N PRO A 411 -9.42 -3.13 -21.19
CA PRO A 411 -9.22 -4.56 -21.04
C PRO A 411 -10.11 -5.34 -22.02
N LEU A 412 -9.59 -6.46 -22.54
CA LEU A 412 -10.37 -7.34 -23.41
C LEU A 412 -11.24 -8.28 -22.59
N GLU A 413 -12.55 -8.11 -22.71
CA GLU A 413 -13.55 -9.00 -22.11
C GLU A 413 -13.82 -10.24 -22.99
N GLY A 414 -14.25 -11.33 -22.36
CA GLY A 414 -14.74 -12.52 -23.07
C GLY A 414 -13.69 -13.56 -23.44
N SER A 415 -12.42 -13.37 -23.04
CA SER A 415 -11.39 -14.40 -23.20
C SER A 415 -11.61 -15.58 -22.23
N THR A 416 -10.96 -16.70 -22.53
CA THR A 416 -10.96 -17.92 -21.69
C THR A 416 -9.75 -18.01 -20.75
N CYS A 417 -8.99 -16.92 -20.63
CA CYS A 417 -7.79 -16.84 -19.80
C CYS A 417 -8.19 -16.84 -18.32
N GLU A 418 -7.56 -17.71 -17.52
CA GLU A 418 -7.75 -17.83 -16.07
C GLU A 418 -6.72 -17.02 -15.27
N LEU A 419 -5.70 -16.49 -15.94
CA LEU A 419 -4.67 -15.59 -15.42
C LEU A 419 -4.61 -14.36 -16.31
N LEU A 420 -4.02 -13.27 -15.81
CA LEU A 420 -3.73 -12.12 -16.65
C LEU A 420 -2.80 -12.52 -17.80
N LEU A 421 -3.12 -12.04 -19.00
CA LEU A 421 -2.32 -12.22 -20.21
C LEU A 421 -2.10 -10.86 -20.88
N SER A 422 -0.84 -10.45 -20.94
CA SER A 422 -0.43 -9.25 -21.65
C SER A 422 -0.22 -9.54 -23.13
N ILE A 423 -0.69 -8.64 -24.00
CA ILE A 423 -0.53 -8.72 -25.45
C ILE A 423 0.12 -7.42 -25.90
N MET A 424 1.31 -7.49 -26.51
CA MET A 424 1.95 -6.36 -27.20
C MET A 424 1.60 -6.38 -28.67
N GLY A 425 1.18 -5.23 -29.19
CA GLY A 425 0.97 -4.99 -30.62
C GLY A 425 2.06 -4.09 -31.18
N TRP A 426 2.82 -4.61 -32.13
CA TRP A 426 3.94 -3.91 -32.77
C TRP A 426 3.74 -3.82 -34.28
N ASN A 427 4.36 -2.82 -34.89
CA ASN A 427 4.24 -2.56 -36.32
C ASN A 427 5.62 -2.61 -36.98
N TYR A 428 5.80 -3.51 -37.95
CA TYR A 428 7.09 -3.68 -38.65
C TYR A 428 7.34 -2.68 -39.80
N GLU A 429 6.43 -1.73 -40.04
CA GLU A 429 6.73 -0.46 -40.74
C GLU A 429 7.55 0.49 -39.85
N ARG A 430 7.60 0.23 -38.53
CA ARG A 430 8.30 1.03 -37.52
C ARG A 430 9.44 0.25 -36.85
N GLY A 431 10.41 0.99 -36.34
CA GLY A 431 11.62 0.43 -35.75
C GLY A 431 11.41 0.01 -34.30
N VAL A 432 12.48 -0.56 -33.73
CA VAL A 432 12.54 -0.95 -32.31
C VAL A 432 12.31 0.23 -31.36
N ASP A 433 12.62 1.45 -31.79
CA ASP A 433 12.37 2.69 -31.06
C ASP A 433 10.88 2.89 -30.74
N MET A 434 10.02 2.65 -31.72
CA MET A 434 8.57 2.74 -31.52
C MET A 434 8.04 1.56 -30.69
N ALA A 435 8.60 0.35 -30.84
CA ALA A 435 8.20 -0.78 -30.01
C ALA A 435 8.54 -0.57 -28.52
N MET A 436 9.71 0.00 -28.22
CA MET A 436 10.08 0.40 -26.85
C MET A 436 9.19 1.53 -26.32
N HIS A 437 8.85 2.51 -27.16
CA HIS A 437 7.91 3.57 -26.79
C HIS A 437 6.52 2.99 -26.43
N SER A 438 5.98 2.11 -27.28
CA SER A 438 4.73 1.39 -27.03
C SER A 438 4.78 0.58 -25.73
N PHE A 439 5.91 -0.06 -25.42
CA PHE A 439 6.11 -0.72 -24.13
C PHE A 439 6.16 0.28 -22.96
N GLY A 440 6.70 1.48 -23.17
CA GLY A 440 6.70 2.53 -22.16
C GLY A 440 5.29 2.96 -21.74
N HIS A 441 4.32 2.98 -22.64
CA HIS A 441 2.92 3.21 -22.26
C HIS A 441 2.33 2.11 -21.38
N ARG A 442 2.77 0.85 -21.57
CA ARG A 442 2.47 -0.24 -20.63
C ARG A 442 3.07 0.05 -19.25
N VAL A 443 4.33 0.49 -19.20
CA VAL A 443 4.99 0.88 -17.93
C VAL A 443 4.17 1.93 -17.19
N GLU A 444 3.79 3.01 -17.89
CA GLU A 444 2.98 4.08 -17.31
C GLU A 444 1.65 3.55 -16.75
N SER A 445 0.98 2.66 -17.50
CA SER A 445 -0.29 2.06 -17.07
C SER A 445 -0.11 1.17 -15.84
N ALA A 446 0.91 0.30 -15.84
CA ALA A 446 1.19 -0.62 -14.75
C ALA A 446 1.53 0.13 -13.45
N ILE A 447 2.49 1.04 -13.50
CA ILE A 447 2.97 1.72 -12.30
C ILE A 447 1.94 2.71 -11.77
N SER A 448 1.19 3.39 -12.65
CA SER A 448 0.06 4.23 -12.21
C SER A 448 -1.03 3.41 -11.52
N HIS A 449 -1.27 2.17 -11.96
CA HIS A 449 -2.22 1.26 -11.32
C HIS A 449 -1.74 0.83 -9.94
N VAL A 450 -0.46 0.44 -9.81
CA VAL A 450 0.17 0.06 -8.54
C VAL A 450 0.08 1.18 -7.50
N TYR A 451 0.41 2.41 -7.88
CA TYR A 451 0.28 3.58 -7.00
C TYR A 451 -1.15 4.12 -6.87
N GLY A 452 -2.09 3.58 -7.66
CA GLY A 452 -3.50 3.98 -7.70
C GLY A 452 -3.75 5.38 -8.28
N ARG A 453 -2.71 6.12 -8.68
CA ARG A 453 -2.80 7.46 -9.28
C ARG A 453 -1.51 7.88 -9.97
N TRP A 454 -1.65 8.84 -10.88
CA TRP A 454 -0.57 9.64 -11.46
C TRP A 454 -1.05 11.09 -11.65
N ASP A 455 -0.86 11.93 -10.64
CA ASP A 455 -1.29 13.33 -10.61
C ASP A 455 -0.12 14.24 -10.24
N MET A 456 0.49 14.85 -11.26
CA MET A 456 1.61 15.79 -11.08
C MET A 456 1.23 17.06 -10.31
N SER A 457 -0.04 17.32 -10.02
CA SER A 457 -0.45 18.48 -9.21
C SER A 457 -0.47 18.22 -7.70
N ASN A 458 -0.18 16.99 -7.26
CA ASN A 458 -0.27 16.61 -5.86
C ASN A 458 0.81 17.29 -5.00
N GLU A 459 0.41 17.83 -3.84
CA GLU A 459 1.33 18.46 -2.88
C GLU A 459 2.24 17.41 -2.20
N GLU A 460 1.80 16.15 -2.17
CA GLU A 460 2.55 14.99 -1.73
C GLU A 460 2.69 14.00 -2.89
N PRO A 461 3.75 14.09 -3.70
CA PRO A 461 3.94 13.14 -4.80
C PRO A 461 4.23 11.74 -4.25
N ASN A 462 3.61 10.71 -4.83
CA ASN A 462 4.08 9.34 -4.66
C ASN A 462 5.38 9.12 -5.48
N ASN A 463 6.03 7.96 -5.33
CA ASN A 463 7.29 7.70 -6.02
C ASN A 463 7.15 7.70 -7.56
N TRP A 464 6.00 7.33 -8.13
CA TRP A 464 5.79 7.42 -9.58
C TRP A 464 5.66 8.88 -10.07
N GLU A 465 4.95 9.71 -9.31
CA GLU A 465 4.83 11.15 -9.54
C GLU A 465 6.18 11.87 -9.38
N LEU A 466 7.04 11.41 -8.46
CA LEU A 466 8.43 11.87 -8.38
C LEU A 466 9.21 11.43 -9.62
N PHE A 467 9.26 10.13 -9.92
CA PHE A 467 10.00 9.56 -11.05
C PHE A 467 9.75 10.33 -12.37
N THR A 468 8.50 10.68 -12.61
CA THR A 468 8.03 11.28 -13.86
C THR A 468 8.19 12.81 -13.95
N ARG A 469 8.81 13.47 -12.97
CA ARG A 469 9.04 14.93 -13.00
C ARG A 469 9.98 15.36 -14.12
N ILE A 470 9.59 16.45 -14.78
CA ILE A 470 10.40 17.18 -15.76
C ILE A 470 10.62 18.63 -15.31
N ASP A 471 11.71 19.24 -15.78
CA ASP A 471 12.12 20.59 -15.38
C ASP A 471 11.10 21.67 -15.78
N GLN A 472 10.36 21.44 -16.88
CA GLN A 472 9.32 22.35 -17.34
C GLN A 472 8.24 22.59 -16.26
N ASP A 473 7.87 21.55 -15.52
CA ASP A 473 6.82 21.59 -14.51
C ASP A 473 7.39 21.79 -13.10
N PHE A 474 8.61 21.27 -12.86
CA PHE A 474 9.31 21.31 -11.58
C PHE A 474 10.76 21.82 -11.75
N PRO A 475 10.94 23.14 -11.89
CA PRO A 475 12.27 23.72 -12.11
C PRO A 475 13.24 23.34 -10.99
N ASP A 476 14.45 22.92 -11.36
CA ASP A 476 15.52 22.47 -10.46
C ASP A 476 15.20 21.21 -9.63
N ASP A 477 14.11 20.49 -9.96
CA ASP A 477 13.67 19.25 -9.30
C ASP A 477 13.19 18.20 -10.32
N ALA A 478 13.78 18.21 -11.51
CA ALA A 478 13.52 17.19 -12.52
C ALA A 478 14.09 15.83 -12.08
N GLN A 479 13.40 14.77 -12.47
CA GLN A 479 13.78 13.39 -12.15
C GLN A 479 14.10 12.68 -13.48
N ILE A 480 13.37 11.61 -13.83
CA ILE A 480 13.60 10.86 -15.08
C ILE A 480 12.70 11.37 -16.20
N GLY A 481 11.46 11.78 -15.88
CA GLY A 481 10.45 12.10 -16.89
C GLY A 481 9.58 10.90 -17.25
N ASN A 482 8.87 10.98 -18.36
CA ASN A 482 7.89 9.96 -18.79
C ASN A 482 8.18 9.48 -20.22
N VAL A 483 7.35 8.61 -20.79
CA VAL A 483 7.64 8.00 -22.09
C VAL A 483 7.77 9.04 -23.22
N HIS A 484 7.11 10.20 -23.09
CA HIS A 484 7.12 11.29 -24.09
C HIS A 484 8.11 12.41 -23.78
N TYR A 485 8.33 12.71 -22.49
CA TYR A 485 9.05 13.88 -22.03
C TYR A 485 10.32 13.49 -21.28
N PRO A 486 11.52 13.71 -21.86
CA PRO A 486 12.76 13.67 -21.09
C PRO A 486 12.78 14.76 -20.02
N PRO A 487 13.72 14.71 -19.05
CA PRO A 487 13.81 15.69 -17.97
C PRO A 487 13.88 17.15 -18.46
N ASN A 488 14.44 17.36 -19.66
CA ASN A 488 14.62 18.67 -20.29
C ASN A 488 13.61 18.98 -21.41
N GLY A 489 12.61 18.12 -21.62
CA GLY A 489 11.61 18.29 -22.68
C GLY A 489 10.69 19.48 -22.40
N ILE A 490 10.33 20.22 -23.45
CA ILE A 490 9.36 21.35 -23.36
C ILE A 490 8.09 21.15 -24.21
N SER A 491 8.06 20.04 -24.96
CA SER A 491 6.94 19.62 -25.80
C SER A 491 6.98 18.11 -25.97
N ASP A 492 5.86 17.56 -26.44
CA ASP A 492 5.71 16.14 -26.71
C ASP A 492 6.81 15.61 -27.66
N TYR A 493 7.42 14.48 -27.30
CA TYR A 493 8.54 13.85 -28.02
C TYR A 493 9.82 14.71 -28.19
N ASP A 494 10.09 15.66 -27.29
CA ASP A 494 11.24 16.57 -27.37
C ASP A 494 12.59 15.93 -26.94
N VAL A 495 12.85 14.70 -27.41
CA VAL A 495 14.04 13.88 -27.07
C VAL A 495 15.35 14.44 -27.60
N SER A 496 15.32 15.44 -28.48
CA SER A 496 16.53 16.06 -29.06
C SER A 496 16.88 17.42 -28.46
N ASN A 497 16.21 17.81 -27.37
CA ASN A 497 16.44 19.09 -26.70
C ASN A 497 17.87 19.17 -26.13
N THR A 498 18.60 20.22 -26.51
CA THR A 498 20.00 20.42 -26.12
C THR A 498 20.17 21.24 -24.85
N ASN A 499 19.09 21.77 -24.27
CA ASN A 499 19.15 22.56 -23.04
C ASN A 499 19.57 21.67 -21.87
N TYR A 500 20.44 22.21 -21.02
CA TYR A 500 20.82 21.57 -19.77
C TYR A 500 19.76 21.84 -18.70
N VAL A 501 19.45 20.82 -17.92
CA VAL A 501 18.60 20.91 -16.71
C VAL A 501 19.27 20.14 -15.57
N VAL A 502 19.02 20.57 -14.34
CA VAL A 502 19.42 19.83 -13.14
C VAL A 502 18.45 18.67 -12.95
N THR A 503 18.97 17.46 -12.78
CA THR A 503 18.17 16.25 -12.49
C THR A 503 18.76 15.46 -11.33
N TYR A 504 17.87 14.74 -10.63
CA TYR A 504 18.18 13.76 -9.59
C TYR A 504 18.13 12.31 -10.10
N ALA A 505 18.18 12.11 -11.42
CA ALA A 505 17.96 10.83 -12.08
C ALA A 505 18.78 9.66 -11.53
N ASP A 506 20.06 9.89 -11.22
CA ASP A 506 20.95 8.81 -10.80
C ASP A 506 20.55 8.18 -9.45
N ASN A 507 19.77 8.89 -8.63
CA ASN A 507 19.27 8.36 -7.35
C ASN A 507 18.33 7.17 -7.53
N TRP A 508 17.66 7.07 -8.68
CA TRP A 508 16.75 5.96 -8.96
C TRP A 508 17.47 4.62 -9.11
N LYS A 509 18.79 4.62 -9.32
CA LYS A 509 19.63 3.40 -9.25
C LYS A 509 19.91 2.92 -7.81
N ARG A 510 19.48 3.70 -6.82
CA ARG A 510 19.62 3.42 -5.38
C ARG A 510 18.27 3.27 -4.70
N TYR A 511 17.17 3.23 -5.46
CA TYR A 511 15.82 3.10 -4.93
C TYR A 511 15.76 1.93 -3.91
N PRO A 512 15.14 2.13 -2.73
CA PRO A 512 14.33 3.28 -2.31
C PRO A 512 15.12 4.46 -1.69
N ILE A 513 16.45 4.38 -1.66
CA ILE A 513 17.30 5.46 -1.12
C ILE A 513 17.43 6.59 -2.14
N LEU A 514 16.65 7.65 -1.95
CA LEU A 514 16.70 8.86 -2.76
C LEU A 514 17.48 9.96 -2.04
N LEU A 515 18.70 10.24 -2.49
CA LEU A 515 19.56 11.28 -1.93
C LEU A 515 19.32 12.64 -2.61
N ASP A 516 19.77 13.72 -1.98
CA ASP A 516 19.82 15.07 -2.55
C ASP A 516 20.99 15.28 -3.55
N GLN A 517 21.39 14.22 -4.25
CA GLN A 517 22.43 14.26 -5.27
C GLN A 517 21.84 14.61 -6.64
N SER A 518 22.31 15.67 -7.28
CA SER A 518 21.88 16.07 -8.62
C SER A 518 23.06 16.36 -9.56
N ARG A 519 22.78 16.35 -10.86
CA ARG A 519 23.72 16.77 -11.91
C ARG A 519 22.99 17.42 -13.08
N GLU A 520 23.73 18.18 -13.89
CA GLU A 520 23.21 18.73 -15.14
C GLU A 520 23.22 17.66 -16.25
N VAL A 521 22.11 17.53 -16.98
CA VAL A 521 21.97 16.64 -18.15
C VAL A 521 21.31 17.35 -19.32
N ASN A 522 21.51 16.81 -20.52
CA ASN A 522 20.75 17.15 -21.72
C ASN A 522 20.68 15.92 -22.65
N CYS A 523 20.20 16.09 -23.88
CA CYS A 523 20.03 14.97 -24.78
C CYS A 523 21.30 14.16 -25.12
N GLN A 524 22.51 14.68 -24.86
CA GLN A 524 23.74 13.92 -25.10
C GLN A 524 23.80 12.64 -24.26
N GLU A 525 23.15 12.62 -23.10
CA GLU A 525 23.03 11.46 -22.21
C GLU A 525 22.40 10.26 -22.94
N TRP A 526 21.43 10.52 -23.82
CA TRP A 526 20.71 9.52 -24.60
C TRP A 526 20.93 9.66 -26.12
N ASN A 527 22.08 10.23 -26.51
CA ASN A 527 22.48 10.45 -27.91
C ASN A 527 21.45 11.24 -28.75
N CYS A 528 20.59 12.04 -28.12
CA CYS A 528 19.56 12.86 -28.75
C CYS A 528 18.67 12.08 -29.74
N SER A 529 18.36 10.83 -29.39
CA SER A 529 17.59 9.90 -30.21
C SER A 529 16.47 9.26 -29.40
N GLU A 530 15.37 8.90 -30.08
CA GLU A 530 14.23 8.23 -29.45
C GLU A 530 14.65 6.93 -28.76
N ILE A 531 15.30 6.02 -29.50
CA ILE A 531 15.79 4.75 -28.94
C ILE A 531 16.73 4.95 -27.75
N GLY A 532 17.62 5.94 -27.83
CA GLY A 532 18.53 6.23 -26.74
C GLY A 532 17.78 6.71 -25.51
N TYR A 533 16.75 7.54 -25.69
CA TYR A 533 15.93 8.06 -24.59
C TYR A 533 15.11 6.93 -23.95
N GLN A 534 14.43 6.11 -24.75
CA GLN A 534 13.66 4.98 -24.22
C GLN A 534 14.54 4.02 -23.43
N ARG A 535 15.75 3.71 -23.92
CA ARG A 535 16.72 2.89 -23.15
C ARG A 535 17.14 3.57 -21.85
N TRP A 536 17.45 4.87 -21.90
CA TRP A 536 17.85 5.63 -20.72
C TRP A 536 16.73 5.68 -19.68
N TRP A 537 15.50 5.99 -20.09
CA TRP A 537 14.33 6.08 -19.23
C TRP A 537 13.99 4.73 -18.58
N LEU A 538 13.89 3.65 -19.37
CA LEU A 538 13.63 2.30 -18.84
C LEU A 538 14.75 1.81 -17.90
N ASN A 539 16.01 2.18 -18.15
CA ASN A 539 17.13 1.78 -17.28
C ASN A 539 17.13 2.45 -15.90
N HIS A 540 16.37 3.52 -15.72
CA HIS A 540 16.19 4.14 -14.41
C HIS A 540 15.01 3.57 -13.62
N LEU A 541 14.16 2.71 -14.22
CA LEU A 541 13.10 2.05 -13.46
C LEU A 541 13.69 1.20 -12.31
N PRO A 542 13.13 1.31 -11.09
CA PRO A 542 13.51 0.48 -9.95
C PRO A 542 13.44 -1.02 -10.25
N ARG A 543 14.47 -1.76 -9.82
CA ARG A 543 14.65 -3.19 -10.08
C ARG A 543 15.26 -3.94 -8.90
N PHE A 544 15.02 -3.45 -7.69
CA PHE A 544 15.78 -3.82 -6.49
C PHE A 544 14.97 -4.70 -5.54
N THR A 545 15.67 -5.36 -4.61
CA THR A 545 15.04 -6.17 -3.56
C THR A 545 14.29 -5.30 -2.54
N GLY A 546 13.30 -5.90 -1.86
CA GLY A 546 12.58 -5.26 -0.75
C GLY A 546 11.26 -4.61 -1.17
N VAL A 547 10.58 -4.03 -0.18
CA VAL A 547 9.28 -3.36 -0.31
C VAL A 547 9.39 -1.98 0.31
N THR A 548 8.81 -0.97 -0.35
CA THR A 548 8.67 0.40 0.16
C THR A 548 7.22 0.82 0.01
N ASP A 549 6.62 1.32 1.09
CA ASP A 549 5.21 1.74 1.11
C ASP A 549 4.23 0.65 0.64
N GLY A 550 4.53 -0.62 0.93
CA GLY A 550 3.73 -1.78 0.50
C GLY A 550 3.88 -2.18 -0.97
N ILE A 551 4.80 -1.55 -1.70
CA ILE A 551 5.06 -1.79 -3.13
C ILE A 551 6.47 -2.38 -3.29
N LEU A 552 6.63 -3.40 -4.14
CA LEU A 552 7.95 -3.97 -4.43
C LEU A 552 8.90 -2.90 -5.00
N ASN A 553 10.15 -2.91 -4.54
CA ASN A 553 11.21 -2.07 -5.10
C ASN A 553 11.62 -2.50 -6.52
N ASN A 554 11.14 -3.64 -7.01
CA ASN A 554 11.29 -4.10 -8.38
C ASN A 554 10.05 -3.80 -9.21
N TRP A 555 9.98 -2.59 -9.77
CA TRP A 555 8.85 -2.14 -10.59
C TRP A 555 8.70 -2.94 -11.89
N TRP A 556 9.81 -3.46 -12.43
CA TRP A 556 9.77 -4.36 -13.58
C TRP A 556 8.85 -5.57 -13.36
N HIS A 557 8.77 -6.09 -12.13
CA HIS A 557 7.89 -7.22 -11.84
C HIS A 557 6.43 -6.88 -12.16
N TYR A 558 5.90 -5.74 -11.68
CA TYR A 558 4.53 -5.31 -11.98
C TYR A 558 4.27 -5.08 -13.48
N ILE A 559 5.31 -4.70 -14.23
CA ILE A 559 5.21 -4.37 -15.65
C ILE A 559 5.05 -5.63 -16.50
N VAL A 560 5.66 -6.76 -16.09
CA VAL A 560 5.69 -8.01 -16.89
C VAL A 560 4.90 -9.17 -16.28
N ASP A 561 4.68 -9.16 -14.97
CA ASP A 561 3.90 -10.16 -14.22
C ASP A 561 3.26 -9.49 -12.99
N TYR A 562 2.13 -8.83 -13.22
CA TYR A 562 1.43 -8.05 -12.20
C TYR A 562 0.92 -8.93 -11.04
N GLU A 563 0.32 -10.09 -11.34
CA GLU A 563 -0.19 -11.02 -10.32
C GLU A 563 0.94 -11.57 -9.46
N GLY A 564 2.05 -11.98 -10.08
CA GLY A 564 3.25 -12.45 -9.37
C GLY A 564 3.87 -11.38 -8.48
N ALA A 565 3.83 -10.11 -8.91
CA ALA A 565 4.31 -8.99 -8.12
C ALA A 565 3.43 -8.71 -6.89
N GLU A 566 2.10 -8.83 -7.00
CA GLU A 566 1.20 -8.71 -5.84
C GLU A 566 1.42 -9.83 -4.82
N GLU A 567 1.54 -11.08 -5.28
CA GLU A 567 1.83 -12.22 -4.41
C GLU A 567 3.17 -12.05 -3.69
N ALA A 568 4.21 -11.66 -4.43
CA ALA A 568 5.54 -11.44 -3.86
C ALA A 568 5.57 -10.31 -2.83
N SER A 569 4.86 -9.20 -3.08
CA SER A 569 4.73 -8.11 -2.11
C SER A 569 4.09 -8.60 -0.82
N LEU A 570 2.96 -9.31 -0.92
CA LEU A 570 2.24 -9.84 0.24
C LEU A 570 3.06 -10.88 1.02
N SER A 571 3.83 -11.73 0.33
CA SER A 571 4.70 -12.71 1.00
C SER A 571 5.77 -12.01 1.85
N ILE A 572 6.42 -10.98 1.32
CA ILE A 572 7.45 -10.21 2.05
C ILE A 572 6.84 -9.49 3.26
N ILE A 573 5.59 -9.04 3.15
CA ILE A 573 4.87 -8.37 4.24
C ILE A 573 4.35 -9.36 5.30
N SER A 574 4.03 -10.61 4.92
CA SER A 574 3.38 -11.60 5.78
C SER A 574 4.32 -12.60 6.44
N ASP A 575 5.60 -12.65 6.06
CA ASP A 575 6.59 -13.44 6.78
C ASP A 575 6.81 -12.85 8.19
N PRO A 576 6.66 -13.65 9.27
CA PRO A 576 7.05 -13.21 10.60
C PRO A 576 8.56 -12.95 10.58
N VAL A 577 8.90 -11.68 10.74
CA VAL A 577 10.25 -11.11 10.66
C VAL A 577 11.26 -12.02 11.40
N ASP A 578 12.13 -12.68 10.63
CA ASP A 578 13.48 -12.97 11.10
C ASP A 578 14.28 -11.68 10.87
N GLU A 579 15.02 -11.23 11.90
CA GLU A 579 15.64 -9.91 12.03
C GLU A 579 16.45 -9.47 10.78
N SER A 580 15.83 -8.74 9.85
CA SER A 580 16.40 -7.64 9.07
C SER A 580 15.39 -7.12 8.04
N ASP A 581 15.08 -5.83 8.12
CA ASP A 581 14.32 -5.00 7.17
C ASP A 581 12.80 -5.22 7.11
N ASN A 582 12.02 -4.33 7.75
CA ASN A 582 10.73 -3.86 7.23
C ASN A 582 10.24 -2.60 7.96
N ILE A 583 9.72 -1.64 7.19
CA ILE A 583 9.17 -0.34 7.60
C ILE A 583 7.63 -0.42 7.50
N ILE A 584 6.91 -0.04 8.58
CA ILE A 584 5.44 0.05 8.63
C ILE A 584 5.02 1.53 8.46
N PRO A 585 3.95 1.89 7.72
CA PRO A 585 3.56 3.30 7.55
C PRO A 585 2.85 3.89 8.79
N GLU A 586 3.44 4.91 9.44
CA GLU A 586 2.86 5.66 10.56
C GLU A 586 1.70 6.59 10.12
N GLY A 587 0.58 6.71 10.86
CA GLY A 587 -0.28 7.93 10.83
C GLY A 587 -1.78 7.83 10.46
N LEU A 588 -2.29 6.65 10.09
CA LEU A 588 -3.71 6.43 9.75
C LEU A 588 -4.23 5.14 10.40
N VAL A 589 -5.39 5.20 11.06
CA VAL A 589 -6.06 3.99 11.57
C VAL A 589 -7.48 3.89 11.02
N LEU A 590 -7.77 2.85 10.25
CA LEU A 590 -9.12 2.48 9.82
C LEU A 590 -9.63 1.34 10.71
N TYR A 591 -10.69 1.58 11.47
CA TYR A 591 -11.27 0.57 12.33
C TYR A 591 -12.19 -0.36 11.57
N GLN A 592 -12.43 -1.52 12.16
CA GLN A 592 -13.47 -2.44 11.71
C GLN A 592 -14.85 -1.77 11.80
N ASN A 593 -15.68 -1.93 10.77
CA ASN A 593 -17.04 -1.40 10.77
C ASN A 593 -17.84 -2.12 11.86
N TYR A 594 -18.72 -1.40 12.54
CA TYR A 594 -19.48 -1.94 13.65
C TYR A 594 -20.95 -1.49 13.63
N PRO A 595 -21.92 -2.41 13.75
CA PRO A 595 -21.77 -3.88 13.80
C PRO A 595 -21.17 -4.52 12.55
N ASN A 596 -20.54 -5.69 12.69
CA ASN A 596 -20.12 -6.56 11.58
C ASN A 596 -20.14 -8.05 12.00
N PRO A 597 -21.05 -8.91 11.50
CA PRO A 597 -22.05 -8.61 10.48
C PRO A 597 -23.15 -7.66 10.96
N PHE A 598 -23.80 -6.95 10.05
CA PHE A 598 -24.85 -5.98 10.39
C PHE A 598 -26.12 -6.11 9.55
N ASN A 599 -27.20 -5.54 10.10
CA ASN A 599 -28.51 -5.46 9.46
C ASN A 599 -29.29 -4.21 9.92
N PRO A 600 -29.64 -3.27 9.03
CA PRO A 600 -28.98 -2.94 7.77
C PRO A 600 -27.96 -1.80 7.94
N ILE A 601 -27.72 -1.31 9.16
CA ILE A 601 -26.87 -0.13 9.41
C ILE A 601 -25.57 -0.54 10.12
N THR A 602 -24.44 -0.02 9.63
CA THR A 602 -23.13 -0.10 10.29
C THR A 602 -22.47 1.27 10.35
N THR A 603 -21.58 1.46 11.31
CA THR A 603 -20.71 2.63 11.41
C THR A 603 -19.28 2.21 11.06
N ILE A 604 -18.58 3.01 10.26
CA ILE A 604 -17.15 2.87 9.96
C ILE A 604 -16.43 4.02 10.65
N ASN A 605 -15.53 3.69 11.58
CA ASN A 605 -14.72 4.67 12.29
C ASN A 605 -13.31 4.72 11.69
N PHE A 606 -12.67 5.88 11.75
CA PHE A 606 -11.25 6.03 11.46
C PHE A 606 -10.63 7.20 12.23
N THR A 607 -9.36 7.07 12.59
CA THR A 607 -8.59 8.12 13.27
C THR A 607 -7.50 8.65 12.35
N LEU A 608 -7.39 9.97 12.32
CA LEU A 608 -6.32 10.68 11.62
C LEU A 608 -5.44 11.38 12.65
N THR A 609 -4.13 11.09 12.66
CA THR A 609 -3.17 11.83 13.51
C THR A 609 -2.98 13.27 13.01
N HIS A 610 -3.18 13.49 11.70
CA HIS A 610 -3.14 14.80 11.05
C HIS A 610 -4.41 15.06 10.22
N GLY A 611 -4.78 16.32 9.99
CA GLY A 611 -5.90 16.62 9.10
C GLY A 611 -5.50 16.35 7.64
N GLY A 612 -6.41 15.78 6.85
CA GLY A 612 -6.15 15.40 5.47
C GLY A 612 -7.43 15.22 4.67
N TYR A 613 -7.30 15.03 3.37
CA TYR A 613 -8.41 14.59 2.54
C TYR A 613 -8.71 13.11 2.81
N VAL A 614 -9.98 12.79 2.98
CA VAL A 614 -10.45 11.41 3.18
C VAL A 614 -11.51 11.07 2.15
N GLU A 615 -11.41 9.88 1.59
CA GLU A 615 -12.47 9.23 0.83
C GLU A 615 -12.77 7.85 1.42
N LEU A 616 -14.03 7.59 1.75
CA LEU A 616 -14.49 6.31 2.27
C LEU A 616 -15.57 5.74 1.35
N VAL A 617 -15.27 4.61 0.72
CA VAL A 617 -16.11 3.97 -0.29
C VAL A 617 -16.38 2.52 0.07
N VAL A 618 -17.60 2.05 -0.17
CA VAL A 618 -18.04 0.67 -0.03
C VAL A 618 -18.00 -0.03 -1.38
N PHE A 619 -17.49 -1.25 -1.39
CA PHE A 619 -17.40 -2.14 -2.54
C PHE A 619 -18.10 -3.47 -2.24
N ASP A 620 -18.63 -4.14 -3.25
CA ASP A 620 -19.09 -5.53 -3.13
C ASP A 620 -17.93 -6.53 -3.31
N ILE A 621 -18.22 -7.84 -3.20
CA ILE A 621 -17.20 -8.90 -3.34
C ILE A 621 -16.53 -8.95 -4.72
N LEU A 622 -17.09 -8.27 -5.74
CA LEU A 622 -16.53 -8.17 -7.08
C LEU A 622 -15.78 -6.84 -7.28
N GLY A 623 -15.51 -6.09 -6.20
CA GLY A 623 -14.80 -4.82 -6.25
C GLY A 623 -15.61 -3.66 -6.85
N ARG A 624 -16.92 -3.81 -7.08
CA ARG A 624 -17.75 -2.74 -7.64
C ARG A 624 -18.13 -1.75 -6.55
N GLU A 625 -17.98 -0.45 -6.82
CA GLU A 625 -18.43 0.60 -5.91
C GLU A 625 -19.95 0.49 -5.70
N VAL A 626 -20.33 0.34 -4.44
CA VAL A 626 -21.72 0.26 -3.99
C VAL A 626 -22.18 1.62 -3.50
N GLU A 627 -21.36 2.30 -2.69
CA GLU A 627 -21.71 3.61 -2.12
C GLU A 627 -20.49 4.36 -1.58
N LYS A 628 -20.42 5.67 -1.84
CA LYS A 628 -19.42 6.57 -1.26
C LYS A 628 -19.97 7.25 0.00
N LEU A 629 -19.39 6.92 1.15
CA LEU A 629 -19.90 7.35 2.46
C LEU A 629 -19.32 8.69 2.91
N MET A 630 -18.08 9.00 2.50
CA MET A 630 -17.40 10.25 2.85
C MET A 630 -16.41 10.63 1.76
N SER A 631 -16.28 11.94 1.49
CA SER A 631 -15.30 12.48 0.55
C SER A 631 -15.07 13.97 0.86
N GLY A 632 -13.86 14.35 1.27
CA GLY A 632 -13.55 15.75 1.60
C GLY A 632 -12.36 15.93 2.55
N LYS A 633 -12.00 17.19 2.83
CA LYS A 633 -11.00 17.52 3.86
C LYS A 633 -11.58 17.32 5.26
N VAL A 634 -10.87 16.54 6.05
CA VAL A 634 -11.21 16.11 7.40
C VAL A 634 -10.09 16.53 8.34
N VAL A 635 -10.42 17.09 9.50
CA VAL A 635 -9.42 17.55 10.49
C VAL A 635 -8.83 16.37 11.27
N LYS A 636 -7.70 16.56 11.95
CA LYS A 636 -7.16 15.52 12.85
C LYS A 636 -8.18 15.10 13.91
N GLY A 637 -8.11 13.83 14.32
CA GLY A 637 -9.02 13.23 15.30
C GLY A 637 -9.83 12.07 14.73
N GLU A 638 -10.84 11.64 15.48
CA GLU A 638 -11.73 10.53 15.13
C GLU A 638 -12.90 10.98 14.27
N HIS A 639 -13.25 10.14 13.30
CA HIS A 639 -14.35 10.36 12.37
C HIS A 639 -15.18 9.11 12.20
N LYS A 640 -16.46 9.31 11.89
CA LYS A 640 -17.44 8.24 11.74
C LYS A 640 -18.24 8.45 10.46
N ALA A 641 -18.41 7.37 9.70
CA ALA A 641 -19.32 7.31 8.56
C ALA A 641 -20.34 6.20 8.79
N ILE A 642 -21.61 6.44 8.46
CA ILE A 642 -22.68 5.46 8.62
C ILE A 642 -23.00 4.90 7.24
N TRP A 643 -22.97 3.59 7.08
CA TRP A 643 -23.51 2.91 5.91
C TRP A 643 -24.87 2.29 6.22
N ASP A 644 -25.87 2.58 5.38
CA ASP A 644 -27.22 2.04 5.46
C ASP A 644 -27.47 1.10 4.28
N ALA A 645 -27.14 -0.17 4.48
CA ALA A 645 -27.20 -1.24 3.49
C ALA A 645 -28.63 -1.78 3.26
N ARG A 646 -29.68 -0.99 3.49
CA ARG A 646 -31.08 -1.40 3.26
C ARG A 646 -31.33 -1.87 1.83
N ASP A 647 -30.62 -1.31 0.87
CA ASP A 647 -30.74 -1.64 -0.56
C ASP A 647 -29.66 -2.64 -1.05
N ALA A 648 -28.70 -3.03 -0.19
CA ALA A 648 -27.66 -4.01 -0.51
C ALA A 648 -28.12 -5.46 -0.25
N TYR A 649 -27.52 -6.47 -0.89
CA TYR A 649 -27.84 -7.88 -0.63
C TYR A 649 -27.11 -8.40 0.62
N SER A 650 -27.53 -9.54 1.16
CA SER A 650 -26.70 -10.23 2.16
C SER A 650 -25.44 -10.76 1.49
N GLY A 651 -24.28 -10.57 2.12
CA GLY A 651 -23.01 -10.93 1.52
C GLY A 651 -21.83 -10.17 2.12
N ILE A 652 -20.66 -10.46 1.57
CA ILE A 652 -19.41 -9.78 1.93
C ILE A 652 -19.28 -8.53 1.07
N TYR A 653 -18.90 -7.45 1.72
CA TYR A 653 -18.56 -6.15 1.15
C TYR A 653 -17.20 -5.72 1.70
N PHE A 654 -16.58 -4.74 1.09
CA PHE A 654 -15.36 -4.12 1.57
C PHE A 654 -15.60 -2.62 1.70
N TYR A 655 -14.91 -1.95 2.59
CA TYR A 655 -14.85 -0.50 2.59
C TYR A 655 -13.40 -0.07 2.62
N ARG A 656 -13.10 0.96 1.83
CA ARG A 656 -11.76 1.50 1.63
C ARG A 656 -11.72 2.93 2.09
N LEU A 657 -10.81 3.22 3.00
CA LEU A 657 -10.46 4.57 3.42
C LEU A 657 -9.18 5.00 2.73
N SER A 658 -9.29 5.97 1.83
CA SER A 658 -8.17 6.69 1.26
C SER A 658 -7.95 7.96 2.08
N TYR A 659 -6.74 8.15 2.59
CA TYR A 659 -6.33 9.33 3.36
C TYR A 659 -5.09 9.96 2.72
N LEU A 660 -5.06 11.30 2.68
CA LEU A 660 -3.99 12.09 2.09
C LEU A 660 -3.80 13.37 2.92
N ASN A 661 -2.61 13.70 3.40
CA ASN A 661 -2.37 14.96 4.14
C ASN A 661 -1.41 15.92 3.39
N SER A 662 -0.39 16.51 4.05
CA SER A 662 0.74 17.18 3.37
C SER A 662 2.11 16.50 3.53
N HIS A 663 2.17 15.34 4.19
CA HIS A 663 3.31 14.48 4.51
C HIS A 663 3.08 12.96 4.30
N GLN A 664 1.87 12.47 4.01
CA GLN A 664 1.51 11.04 3.93
C GLN A 664 0.24 10.76 3.10
N GLN A 665 0.31 9.74 2.25
CA GLN A 665 -0.85 9.06 1.67
C GLN A 665 -0.98 7.64 2.22
N SER A 666 -2.19 7.22 2.55
CA SER A 666 -2.45 5.85 3.02
C SER A 666 -3.82 5.36 2.58
N ILE A 667 -3.88 4.10 2.16
CA ILE A 667 -5.12 3.44 1.78
C ILE A 667 -5.28 2.22 2.67
N LEU A 668 -6.37 2.18 3.43
CA LEU A 668 -6.71 1.02 4.25
C LEU A 668 -8.02 0.43 3.75
N THR A 669 -8.10 -0.89 3.68
CA THR A 669 -9.32 -1.61 3.31
C THR A 669 -9.67 -2.61 4.39
N LYS A 670 -10.95 -2.68 4.74
CA LYS A 670 -11.48 -3.68 5.68
C LYS A 670 -12.75 -4.32 5.13
N LYS A 671 -13.01 -5.55 5.58
CA LYS A 671 -14.11 -6.42 5.10
C LYS A 671 -15.33 -6.26 6.00
N MET A 672 -16.52 -6.16 5.43
CA MET A 672 -17.78 -6.16 6.17
C MET A 672 -18.79 -7.17 5.63
N VAL A 673 -19.75 -7.58 6.45
CA VAL A 673 -20.73 -8.63 6.14
C VAL A 673 -22.13 -8.09 6.41
N VAL A 674 -22.95 -7.98 5.37
CA VAL A 674 -24.36 -7.66 5.49
C VAL A 674 -25.14 -8.96 5.70
N MET A 675 -25.96 -9.06 6.75
CA MET A 675 -26.88 -10.18 6.97
C MET A 675 -28.31 -9.67 7.05
N LYS A 676 -29.17 -10.03 6.10
CA LYS A 676 -30.60 -9.65 6.13
C LYS A 676 -31.47 -10.69 6.80
#